data_AF-A0A4S9V7V6-F1
#
_entry.id   AF-A0A4S9V7V6-F1
#
_cell.length_a   1.000
_cell.length_b   1.000
_cell.length_c   1.000
_cell.angle_alpha   90.00
_cell.angle_beta   90.00
_cell.angle_gamma   90.00
#
_symmetry.space_group_name_H-M   'P 1'
#
loop_
_entity.id
_entity.type
_entity.pdbx_description
1 polymer ?
#
loop_
_entity_poly.entity_id
_entity_poly.type
_entity_poly.pdbx_seq_one_letter_code
_entity_poly.pdbx_strand_id
1 'polypeptide(L)'
;MDDGHERLISSGSGPRRHPTWRTVLIINTTFASFTLIAYIAFLIWIHSNTHVAHGVAEVFSGICSEASRKAAYAHLLVNAFAVLLFAVGTHGVQVLLSPTRAEVDTAHARERWLHIGVGGFRNMRWIHKRRLIRAVLLGLASIMLPFLHNSVFFTTLATTDRTVALVTEDYPRGSRLDGATEQSTFLAKAEHYVNISRSSRTALNSIDYDELLQQMRVNLVDLVRLPTEECRSMFSSSRVPFDYSNVLLISSSNASNSLDGFIDGDLQYPEMAVKSKYQGVQTIDWFNTVGVVSIFHNHCIDTDFDFGKSSIWNIPTWDYYCTVSTYPVEYCLAQKFESECGVSINARVLSGILVCLFVEILCLASLAFSRGLRPLATVGDAVASFMKHPDTFSAKTPGVSVHSVHSPTSRFDKFGFRRSEKDVASWRRKWPVWRAAVDTETCALFLNCLFLGFFATATAVLIVLNDGGISGYQPLTLQSPTSEHGLFANLFGLGSIHAVISITYLFYNHLFSRMFAAVELSSYSRTRAPLRVTLPRQGVLNTYYLAMKPYYSLLLIVALVLVHFLTTQALNVVALTTYDVMGQYSHQRITYGISPSSAISALVVGFIMLCALAFALERKLDDGMPVLGTCSMAISAACHVDSGRATLGPVKYGKDERTGKTGFLCREVSEP
;
A
#
# COMPACT_ATOMS: atom_id res chain seq x y z
N MET A 1 -60.38 40.96 -4.48
CA MET A 1 -59.88 42.12 -5.22
C MET A 1 -58.93 42.84 -4.29
N ASP A 2 -57.69 42.92 -4.78
CA ASP A 2 -56.57 43.81 -4.46
C ASP A 2 -55.99 43.77 -3.03
N ASP A 3 -54.74 43.37 -2.81
CA ASP A 3 -53.42 43.80 -3.34
C ASP A 3 -52.76 44.93 -2.53
N GLY A 4 -51.47 44.69 -2.19
CA GLY A 4 -50.49 45.69 -1.75
C GLY A 4 -50.63 46.11 -0.28
N HIS A 5 -49.60 46.13 0.57
CA HIS A 5 -48.18 46.30 0.34
C HIS A 5 -47.47 45.88 1.64
N GLU A 6 -46.57 44.90 1.58
CA GLU A 6 -45.27 44.90 2.29
C GLU A 6 -44.49 43.64 1.94
N ARG A 7 -44.05 43.59 0.68
CA ARG A 7 -42.76 42.97 0.33
C ARG A 7 -41.89 44.09 -0.19
N LEU A 8 -40.75 44.28 0.46
CA LEU A 8 -39.40 44.39 -0.11
C LEU A 8 -38.53 45.15 0.90
N ILE A 9 -37.60 44.43 1.54
CA ILE A 9 -36.16 44.72 1.65
C ILE A 9 -35.57 43.66 2.60
N SER A 10 -35.05 42.59 2.02
CA SER A 10 -33.69 42.09 2.28
C SER A 10 -33.44 40.88 1.38
N SER A 11 -32.98 41.17 0.17
CA SER A 11 -32.20 40.22 -0.63
C SER A 11 -30.84 40.01 0.05
N GLY A 12 -30.85 39.39 1.24
CA GLY A 12 -29.68 38.76 1.81
C GLY A 12 -29.69 37.31 1.34
N SER A 13 -28.63 36.89 0.65
CA SER A 13 -28.37 35.47 0.36
C SER A 13 -28.69 34.63 1.60
N GLY A 14 -29.74 33.81 1.54
CA GLY A 14 -30.08 32.91 2.64
C GLY A 14 -28.84 32.08 2.99
N PRO A 15 -28.54 31.83 4.28
CA PRO A 15 -27.34 31.11 4.67
C PRO A 15 -27.31 29.77 3.94
N ARG A 16 -26.25 29.53 3.15
CA ARG A 16 -26.03 28.26 2.43
C ARG A 16 -26.20 27.13 3.43
N ARG A 17 -27.26 26.33 3.29
CA ARG A 17 -27.53 25.20 4.18
C ARG A 17 -26.52 24.10 3.88
N HIS A 18 -25.52 23.95 4.75
CA HIS A 18 -24.53 22.90 4.62
C HIS A 18 -25.13 21.51 4.92
N PRO A 19 -24.67 20.45 4.24
CA PRO A 19 -25.23 19.10 4.36
C PRO A 19 -25.14 18.57 5.79
N THR A 20 -26.20 17.88 6.24
CA THR A 20 -26.20 17.17 7.53
C THR A 20 -25.30 15.93 7.46
N TRP A 21 -24.96 15.34 8.60
CA TRP A 21 -24.21 14.09 8.66
C TRP A 21 -24.84 12.95 7.86
N ARG A 22 -26.17 12.90 7.84
CA ARG A 22 -26.93 11.94 7.02
C ARG A 22 -26.77 12.23 5.54
N THR A 23 -26.79 13.49 5.15
CA THR A 23 -26.57 13.90 3.76
C THR A 23 -25.18 13.46 3.27
N VAL A 24 -24.13 13.65 4.09
CA VAL A 24 -22.78 13.18 3.75
C VAL A 24 -22.74 11.65 3.65
N LEU A 25 -23.39 10.93 4.56
CA LEU A 25 -23.49 9.47 4.45
C LEU A 25 -24.25 9.00 3.20
N ILE A 26 -25.32 9.70 2.80
CA ILE A 26 -26.05 9.40 1.57
C ILE A 26 -25.14 9.60 0.36
N ILE A 27 -24.44 10.75 0.27
CA ILE A 27 -23.47 11.02 -0.80
C ILE A 27 -22.40 9.92 -0.86
N ASN A 28 -21.82 9.56 0.28
CA ASN A 28 -20.83 8.49 0.40
C ASN A 28 -21.40 7.13 -0.05
N THR A 29 -22.63 6.81 0.36
CA THR A 29 -23.30 5.56 -0.04
C THR A 29 -23.57 5.54 -1.54
N THR A 30 -24.01 6.66 -2.12
CA THR A 30 -24.23 6.79 -3.57
C THR A 30 -22.93 6.62 -4.35
N PHE A 31 -21.83 7.23 -3.89
CA PHE A 31 -20.51 7.05 -4.49
C PHE A 31 -20.03 5.59 -4.44
N ALA A 32 -20.16 4.93 -3.28
CA ALA A 32 -19.81 3.52 -3.14
C ALA A 32 -20.67 2.62 -4.04
N SER A 33 -21.99 2.88 -4.12
CA SER A 33 -22.91 2.14 -5.01
C SER A 33 -22.58 2.34 -6.49
N PHE A 34 -22.24 3.55 -6.92
CA PHE A 34 -21.81 3.81 -8.30
C PHE A 34 -20.53 3.04 -8.63
N THR A 35 -19.57 3.03 -7.70
CA THR A 35 -18.31 2.29 -7.85
C THR A 35 -18.56 0.77 -7.92
N LEU A 36 -19.46 0.24 -7.09
CA LEU A 36 -19.87 -1.16 -7.15
C LEU A 36 -20.47 -1.52 -8.52
N ILE A 37 -21.38 -0.68 -9.05
CA ILE A 37 -21.99 -0.90 -10.36
C ILE A 37 -20.92 -0.87 -11.46
N ALA A 38 -19.99 0.08 -11.42
CA ALA A 38 -18.89 0.18 -12.37
C ALA A 38 -17.99 -1.08 -12.33
N TYR A 39 -17.68 -1.60 -11.14
CA TYR A 39 -16.88 -2.82 -11.00
C TYR A 39 -17.64 -4.08 -11.42
N ILE A 40 -18.95 -4.16 -11.20
CA ILE A 40 -19.78 -5.25 -11.72
C ILE A 40 -19.80 -5.21 -13.25
N ALA A 41 -20.02 -4.03 -13.85
CA ALA A 41 -19.99 -3.86 -15.29
C ALA A 41 -18.62 -4.24 -15.87
N PHE A 42 -17.53 -3.85 -15.20
CA PHE A 42 -16.18 -4.22 -15.59
C PHE A 42 -15.92 -5.73 -15.48
N LEU A 43 -16.40 -6.38 -14.41
CA LEU A 43 -16.29 -7.84 -14.24
C LEU A 43 -17.08 -8.61 -15.33
N ILE A 44 -18.27 -8.13 -15.68
CA ILE A 44 -19.08 -8.68 -16.78
C ILE A 44 -18.36 -8.49 -18.11
N TRP A 45 -17.81 -7.30 -18.35
CA TRP A 45 -17.04 -7.00 -19.56
C TRP A 45 -15.83 -7.93 -19.70
N ILE A 46 -15.08 -8.17 -18.62
CA ILE A 46 -13.96 -9.13 -18.57
C ILE A 46 -14.43 -10.52 -18.99
N HIS A 47 -15.46 -11.08 -18.34
CA HIS A 47 -15.93 -12.44 -18.64
C HIS A 47 -16.52 -12.60 -20.05
N SER A 48 -17.02 -11.52 -20.66
CA SER A 48 -17.64 -11.56 -21.98
C SER A 48 -16.68 -11.27 -23.14
N ASN A 49 -15.61 -10.51 -22.91
CA ASN A 49 -14.71 -10.05 -23.96
C ASN A 49 -13.28 -10.58 -23.85
N THR A 50 -12.91 -11.19 -22.72
CA THR A 50 -11.56 -11.74 -22.51
C THR A 50 -11.62 -13.22 -22.16
N HIS A 51 -10.59 -13.96 -22.56
CA HIS A 51 -10.45 -15.36 -22.14
C HIS A 51 -9.93 -15.40 -20.70
N VAL A 52 -10.81 -15.75 -19.77
CA VAL A 52 -10.46 -15.91 -18.35
C VAL A 52 -9.95 -17.33 -18.11
N ALA A 53 -8.63 -17.49 -17.98
CA ALA A 53 -8.00 -18.77 -17.61
C ALA A 53 -7.60 -18.75 -16.13
N HIS A 54 -7.98 -19.78 -15.37
CA HIS A 54 -7.63 -19.89 -13.93
C HIS A 54 -8.00 -18.68 -13.06
N GLY A 55 -8.98 -17.87 -13.48
CA GLY A 55 -9.41 -16.65 -12.76
C GLY A 55 -8.56 -15.40 -13.05
N VAL A 56 -7.66 -15.48 -14.03
CA VAL A 56 -6.88 -14.35 -14.56
C VAL A 56 -7.39 -14.00 -15.95
N ALA A 57 -7.50 -12.71 -16.22
CA ALA A 57 -7.85 -12.19 -17.53
C ALA A 57 -6.77 -11.22 -18.01
N GLU A 58 -6.33 -11.39 -19.25
CA GLU A 58 -5.41 -10.45 -19.89
C GLU A 58 -6.18 -9.28 -20.50
N VAL A 59 -5.84 -8.06 -20.08
CA VAL A 59 -6.53 -6.83 -20.49
C VAL A 59 -5.75 -6.11 -21.59
N PHE A 60 -4.44 -6.29 -21.63
CA PHE A 60 -3.56 -5.70 -22.63
C PHE A 60 -2.34 -6.60 -22.84
N SER A 61 -1.91 -6.76 -24.09
CA SER A 61 -0.61 -7.28 -24.50
C SER A 61 0.00 -6.33 -25.55
N GLY A 62 1.31 -6.16 -25.54
CA GLY A 62 2.06 -5.37 -26.52
C GLY A 62 3.46 -4.98 -26.04
N ILE A 63 3.94 -3.82 -26.48
CA ILE A 63 5.28 -3.31 -26.17
C ILE A 63 5.39 -2.97 -24.67
N CYS A 64 6.49 -3.36 -24.04
CA CYS A 64 6.74 -3.19 -22.61
C CYS A 64 6.69 -1.75 -22.10
N SER A 65 7.11 -0.77 -22.90
CA SER A 65 7.00 0.65 -22.55
C SER A 65 5.54 1.11 -22.43
N GLU A 66 4.67 0.62 -23.32
CA GLU A 66 3.24 0.93 -23.28
C GLU A 66 2.53 0.15 -22.18
N ALA A 67 2.85 -1.13 -22.00
CA ALA A 67 2.31 -1.96 -20.92
C ALA A 67 2.64 -1.37 -19.55
N SER A 68 3.89 -0.96 -19.32
CA SER A 68 4.32 -0.31 -18.08
C SER A 68 3.55 0.98 -17.80
N ARG A 69 3.37 1.83 -18.81
CA ARG A 69 2.59 3.07 -18.68
C ARG A 69 1.11 2.79 -18.37
N LYS A 70 0.49 1.84 -19.06
CA LYS A 70 -0.91 1.43 -18.80
C LYS A 70 -1.08 0.83 -17.42
N ALA A 71 -0.15 -0.01 -16.98
CA ALA A 71 -0.13 -0.56 -15.63
C ALA A 71 -0.05 0.56 -14.59
N ALA A 72 0.89 1.50 -14.75
CA ALA A 72 1.02 2.63 -13.83
C ALA A 72 -0.28 3.46 -13.72
N TYR A 73 -0.95 3.75 -14.84
CA TYR A 73 -2.25 4.43 -14.81
C TYR A 73 -3.35 3.60 -14.14
N ALA A 74 -3.40 2.29 -14.40
CA ALA A 74 -4.34 1.40 -13.76
C ALA A 74 -4.12 1.37 -12.23
N HIS A 75 -2.88 1.19 -11.77
CA HIS A 75 -2.53 1.20 -10.35
C HIS A 75 -2.83 2.56 -9.70
N LEU A 76 -2.59 3.68 -10.37
CA LEU A 76 -2.92 5.01 -9.84
C LEU A 76 -4.43 5.16 -9.64
N LEU A 77 -5.23 4.83 -10.67
CA LEU A 77 -6.68 4.93 -10.63
C LEU A 77 -7.26 4.03 -9.54
N VAL A 78 -6.84 2.77 -9.52
CA VAL A 78 -7.29 1.75 -8.58
C VAL A 78 -6.95 2.09 -7.13
N ASN A 79 -5.72 2.56 -6.86
CA ASN A 79 -5.36 3.03 -5.53
C ASN A 79 -6.13 4.29 -5.13
N ALA A 80 -6.40 5.21 -6.07
CA ALA A 80 -7.22 6.39 -5.80
C ALA A 80 -8.64 5.99 -5.37
N PHE A 81 -9.30 5.10 -6.12
CA PHE A 81 -10.62 4.57 -5.73
C PHE A 81 -10.57 3.82 -4.39
N ALA A 82 -9.56 2.97 -4.18
CA ALA A 82 -9.42 2.23 -2.94
C ALA A 82 -9.29 3.15 -1.71
N VAL A 83 -8.50 4.21 -1.82
CA VAL A 83 -8.31 5.20 -0.76
C VAL A 83 -9.57 6.04 -0.54
N LEU A 84 -10.28 6.44 -1.62
CA LEU A 84 -11.54 7.19 -1.49
C LEU A 84 -12.62 6.36 -0.80
N LEU A 85 -12.76 5.08 -1.18
CA LEU A 85 -13.68 4.14 -0.52
C LEU A 85 -13.27 3.92 0.94
N PHE A 86 -11.97 3.74 1.20
CA PHE A 86 -11.46 3.67 2.57
C PHE A 86 -11.79 4.94 3.39
N ALA A 87 -11.66 6.14 2.81
CA ALA A 87 -12.06 7.39 3.46
C ALA A 87 -13.58 7.45 3.74
N VAL A 88 -14.40 6.92 2.82
CA VAL A 88 -15.86 6.80 2.98
C VAL A 88 -16.23 5.88 4.15
N GLY A 89 -15.65 4.69 4.21
CA GLY A 89 -15.94 3.73 5.27
C GLY A 89 -15.42 4.18 6.63
N THR A 90 -14.21 4.77 6.68
CA THR A 90 -13.66 5.33 7.93
C THR A 90 -14.48 6.50 8.48
N HIS A 91 -15.05 7.32 7.61
CA HIS A 91 -16.04 8.33 8.01
C HIS A 91 -17.28 7.66 8.65
N GLY A 92 -17.82 6.60 8.05
CA GLY A 92 -18.93 5.83 8.64
C GLY A 92 -18.59 5.23 10.00
N VAL A 93 -17.37 4.68 10.16
CA VAL A 93 -16.85 4.18 11.43
C VAL A 93 -16.78 5.30 12.47
N GLN A 94 -16.30 6.50 12.12
CA GLN A 94 -16.25 7.64 13.03
C GLN A 94 -17.64 8.03 13.55
N VAL A 95 -18.68 8.00 12.71
CA VAL A 95 -20.07 8.26 13.13
C VAL A 95 -20.61 7.14 14.02
N LEU A 96 -20.34 5.88 13.70
CA LEU A 96 -20.75 4.73 14.51
C LEU A 96 -20.07 4.73 15.89
N LEU A 97 -18.81 5.16 15.96
CA LEU A 97 -18.03 5.23 17.19
C LEU A 97 -18.22 6.54 17.98
N SER A 98 -18.99 7.48 17.45
CA SER A 98 -19.33 8.72 18.16
C SER A 98 -20.38 8.41 19.25
N PRO A 99 -20.14 8.76 20.52
CA PRO A 99 -21.04 8.43 21.61
C PRO A 99 -22.30 9.29 21.56
N THR A 100 -23.40 8.77 22.10
CA THR A 100 -24.63 9.52 22.35
C THR A 100 -24.59 10.16 23.73
N ARG A 101 -25.46 11.15 23.97
CA ARG A 101 -25.54 11.82 25.28
C ARG A 101 -25.76 10.84 26.44
N ALA A 102 -26.66 9.87 26.27
CA ALA A 102 -26.97 8.87 27.29
C ALA A 102 -25.79 7.92 27.59
N GLU A 103 -25.01 7.55 26.56
CA GLU A 103 -23.81 6.74 26.75
C GLU A 103 -22.71 7.52 27.48
N VAL A 104 -22.59 8.83 27.20
CA VAL A 104 -21.68 9.72 27.94
C VAL A 104 -22.11 9.84 29.40
N ASP A 105 -23.40 10.05 29.69
CA ASP A 105 -23.92 10.10 31.07
C ASP A 105 -23.63 8.80 31.83
N THR A 106 -23.84 7.65 31.17
CA THR A 106 -23.55 6.33 31.75
C THR A 106 -22.05 6.15 32.04
N ALA A 107 -21.18 6.66 31.18
CA ALA A 107 -19.74 6.64 31.39
C ALA A 107 -19.30 7.55 32.53
N HIS A 108 -19.83 8.78 32.56
CA HIS A 108 -19.52 9.77 33.59
C HIS A 108 -19.97 9.27 34.98
N ALA A 109 -21.13 8.62 35.09
CA ALA A 109 -21.61 8.02 36.33
C ALA A 109 -20.67 6.93 36.90
N ARG A 110 -19.79 6.37 36.06
CA ARG A 110 -18.75 5.39 36.46
C ARG A 110 -17.36 6.00 36.50
N GLU A 111 -17.27 7.33 36.59
CA GLU A 111 -16.02 8.09 36.63
C GLU A 111 -15.14 7.88 35.38
N ARG A 112 -15.74 7.65 34.21
CA ARG A 112 -15.02 7.47 32.94
C ARG A 112 -15.45 8.51 31.92
N TRP A 113 -14.48 9.00 31.16
CA TRP A 113 -14.72 9.88 30.01
C TRP A 113 -14.62 9.13 28.67
N LEU A 114 -15.25 9.70 27.63
CA LEU A 114 -15.28 9.20 26.25
C LEU A 114 -14.74 10.24 25.27
N HIS A 115 -14.21 9.80 24.13
CA HIS A 115 -13.80 10.70 23.06
C HIS A 115 -15.01 11.27 22.33
N ILE A 116 -15.03 12.59 22.15
CA ILE A 116 -16.02 13.32 21.36
C ILE A 116 -15.37 13.79 20.06
N GLY A 117 -16.09 13.61 18.95
CA GLY A 117 -15.63 14.04 17.62
C GLY A 117 -14.52 13.20 17.00
N VAL A 118 -14.14 12.09 17.63
CA VAL A 118 -13.15 11.14 17.11
C VAL A 118 -13.61 9.71 17.35
N GLY A 119 -13.31 8.81 16.40
CA GLY A 119 -13.59 7.38 16.51
C GLY A 119 -12.59 6.64 17.41
N GLY A 120 -12.44 7.03 18.67
CA GLY A 120 -11.48 6.42 19.58
C GLY A 120 -11.87 5.01 20.03
N PHE A 121 -10.90 4.07 20.06
CA PHE A 121 -11.10 2.68 20.52
C PHE A 121 -11.68 2.58 21.95
N ARG A 122 -11.40 3.58 22.80
CA ARG A 122 -11.96 3.68 24.17
C ARG A 122 -13.49 3.71 24.17
N ASN A 123 -14.11 4.29 23.14
CA ASN A 123 -15.56 4.38 23.04
C ASN A 123 -16.22 3.00 22.79
N MET A 124 -15.49 2.05 22.19
CA MET A 124 -16.04 0.74 21.80
C MET A 124 -16.65 -0.04 22.98
N ARG A 125 -16.13 0.16 24.20
CA ARG A 125 -16.64 -0.50 25.42
C ARG A 125 -17.97 0.08 25.93
N TRP A 126 -18.34 1.28 25.49
CA TRP A 126 -19.50 2.04 26.00
C TRP A 126 -20.62 2.18 24.98
N ILE A 127 -20.32 1.90 23.72
CA ILE A 127 -21.26 1.97 22.62
C ILE A 127 -22.17 0.75 22.61
N HIS A 128 -23.44 0.95 22.25
CA HIS A 128 -24.39 -0.15 22.01
C HIS A 128 -23.83 -1.24 21.06
N LYS A 129 -23.95 -2.52 21.44
CA LYS A 129 -23.34 -3.68 20.74
C LYS A 129 -23.65 -3.76 19.24
N ARG A 130 -24.91 -3.53 18.84
CA ARG A 130 -25.29 -3.54 17.40
C ARG A 130 -24.59 -2.45 16.58
N ARG A 131 -24.21 -1.33 17.21
CA ARG A 131 -23.47 -0.26 16.54
C ARG A 131 -21.98 -0.60 16.47
N LEU A 132 -21.45 -1.26 17.51
CA LEU A 132 -20.09 -1.78 17.51
C LEU A 132 -19.87 -2.84 16.42
N ILE A 133 -20.78 -3.82 16.28
CA ILE A 133 -20.68 -4.86 15.25
C ILE A 133 -20.61 -4.23 13.85
N ARG A 134 -21.50 -3.27 13.56
CA ARG A 134 -21.48 -2.53 12.28
C ARG A 134 -20.18 -1.73 12.08
N ALA A 135 -19.65 -1.12 13.14
CA ALA A 135 -18.39 -0.38 13.06
C ALA A 135 -17.20 -1.31 12.75
N VAL A 136 -17.17 -2.50 13.36
CA VAL A 136 -16.11 -3.50 13.11
C VAL A 136 -16.22 -4.06 11.70
N LEU A 137 -17.42 -4.45 11.25
CA LEU A 137 -17.63 -4.94 9.89
C LEU A 137 -17.23 -3.90 8.84
N LEU A 138 -17.68 -2.66 9.01
CA LEU A 138 -17.33 -1.55 8.12
C LEU A 138 -15.82 -1.28 8.15
N GLY A 139 -15.20 -1.22 9.34
CA GLY A 139 -13.76 -0.98 9.45
C GLY A 139 -12.91 -2.08 8.81
N LEU A 140 -13.28 -3.36 8.99
CA LEU A 140 -12.60 -4.48 8.35
C LEU A 140 -12.77 -4.45 6.83
N ALA A 141 -14.00 -4.27 6.34
CA ALA A 141 -14.26 -4.17 4.90
C ALA A 141 -13.46 -3.04 4.26
N SER A 142 -13.42 -1.86 4.88
CA SER A 142 -12.71 -0.72 4.33
C SER A 142 -11.19 -0.88 4.35
N ILE A 143 -10.59 -1.51 5.37
CA ILE A 143 -9.14 -1.82 5.37
C ILE A 143 -8.79 -2.85 4.30
N MET A 144 -9.70 -3.80 4.05
CA MET A 144 -9.52 -4.83 3.01
C MET A 144 -9.60 -4.25 1.59
N LEU A 145 -10.22 -3.09 1.37
CA LEU A 145 -10.29 -2.49 0.04
C LEU A 145 -8.90 -2.12 -0.50
N PRO A 146 -8.06 -1.25 0.12
CA PRO A 146 -6.70 -1.00 -0.35
C PRO A 146 -5.82 -2.25 -0.43
N PHE A 147 -6.02 -3.20 0.49
CA PHE A 147 -5.33 -4.49 0.48
C PHE A 147 -5.59 -5.27 -0.83
N LEU A 148 -6.86 -5.44 -1.21
CA LEU A 148 -7.24 -6.23 -2.38
C LEU A 148 -6.99 -5.49 -3.70
N HIS A 149 -7.20 -4.17 -3.73
CA HIS A 149 -6.98 -3.37 -4.95
C HIS A 149 -5.51 -3.38 -5.39
N ASN A 150 -4.55 -3.46 -4.46
CA ASN A 150 -3.14 -3.60 -4.81
C ASN A 150 -2.82 -4.91 -5.54
N SER A 151 -3.66 -5.92 -5.37
CA SER A 151 -3.45 -7.28 -5.85
C SER A 151 -4.37 -7.64 -7.02
N VAL A 152 -5.17 -6.69 -7.51
CA VAL A 152 -6.14 -6.96 -8.58
C VAL A 152 -5.50 -6.86 -9.96
N PHE A 153 -4.62 -5.87 -10.17
CA PHE A 153 -3.83 -5.70 -11.39
C PHE A 153 -2.40 -6.15 -11.15
N PHE A 154 -1.81 -6.84 -12.12
CA PHE A 154 -0.40 -7.21 -12.13
C PHE A 154 0.11 -7.20 -13.56
N THR A 155 1.41 -6.97 -13.73
CA THR A 155 2.03 -6.98 -15.06
C THR A 155 2.45 -8.39 -15.44
N THR A 156 2.29 -8.74 -16.70
CA THR A 156 2.83 -9.95 -17.30
C THR A 156 4.05 -9.58 -18.13
N LEU A 157 5.13 -10.36 -18.01
CA LEU A 157 6.33 -10.21 -18.83
C LEU A 157 6.62 -11.53 -19.52
N ALA A 158 6.75 -11.52 -20.84
CA ALA A 158 7.30 -12.65 -21.57
C ALA A 158 8.79 -12.77 -21.31
N THR A 159 9.21 -13.99 -20.99
CA THR A 159 10.61 -14.41 -20.91
C THR A 159 10.75 -15.71 -21.69
N THR A 160 11.95 -16.03 -22.12
CA THR A 160 12.24 -17.24 -22.89
C THR A 160 13.35 -18.01 -22.20
N ASP A 161 13.21 -19.32 -22.18
CA ASP A 161 14.35 -20.21 -22.01
C ASP A 161 15.30 -19.97 -23.18
N ARG A 162 16.60 -20.13 -22.94
CA ARG A 162 17.66 -19.83 -23.90
C ARG A 162 18.65 -20.99 -23.97
N THR A 163 19.03 -21.33 -25.19
CA THR A 163 20.16 -22.23 -25.45
C THR A 163 21.40 -21.45 -25.84
N VAL A 164 22.55 -21.98 -25.43
CA VAL A 164 23.86 -21.46 -25.81
C VAL A 164 24.62 -22.59 -26.47
N ALA A 165 24.98 -22.42 -27.75
CA ALA A 165 25.77 -23.41 -28.47
C ALA A 165 27.08 -22.80 -28.95
N LEU A 166 28.19 -23.48 -28.68
CA LEU A 166 29.51 -23.12 -29.18
C LEU A 166 29.76 -23.80 -30.53
N VAL A 167 29.99 -23.00 -31.58
CA VAL A 167 30.14 -23.51 -32.95
C VAL A 167 31.35 -22.86 -33.66
N THR A 168 31.83 -23.53 -34.70
CA THR A 168 32.91 -23.02 -35.56
C THR A 168 32.39 -21.99 -36.55
N GLU A 169 33.29 -21.16 -37.09
CA GLU A 169 32.94 -20.13 -38.10
C GLU A 169 32.29 -20.71 -39.37
N ASP A 170 32.56 -21.98 -39.69
CA ASP A 170 32.04 -22.66 -40.87
C ASP A 170 30.65 -23.30 -40.67
N TYR A 171 30.15 -23.35 -39.44
CA TYR A 171 28.84 -23.95 -39.13
C TYR A 171 27.67 -23.21 -39.79
N PRO A 172 27.56 -21.86 -39.72
CA PRO A 172 26.56 -21.13 -40.49
C PRO A 172 26.68 -21.33 -42.01
N ARG A 173 27.87 -21.72 -42.51
CA ARG A 173 28.16 -21.85 -43.95
C ARG A 173 27.83 -23.21 -44.53
N GLY A 174 27.68 -24.26 -43.74
CA GLY A 174 27.65 -25.59 -44.34
C GLY A 174 28.00 -26.76 -43.44
N SER A 175 28.86 -26.55 -42.45
CA SER A 175 29.49 -27.68 -41.75
C SER A 175 28.48 -28.45 -40.89
N ARG A 176 28.68 -29.76 -40.74
CA ARG A 176 27.82 -30.61 -39.91
C ARG A 176 28.32 -30.54 -38.47
N LEU A 177 27.43 -30.55 -37.48
CA LEU A 177 27.80 -30.86 -36.10
C LEU A 177 28.28 -32.31 -36.04
N ASP A 178 29.56 -32.52 -35.73
CA ASP A 178 30.16 -33.85 -35.65
C ASP A 178 30.04 -34.38 -34.21
N GLY A 179 28.82 -34.68 -33.78
CA GLY A 179 28.52 -35.25 -32.46
C GLY A 179 27.36 -36.24 -32.54
N ALA A 180 27.50 -37.41 -31.92
CA ALA A 180 26.41 -38.38 -31.80
C ALA A 180 25.35 -37.80 -30.84
N THR A 181 24.18 -37.43 -31.38
CA THR A 181 22.93 -37.04 -30.68
C THR A 181 23.13 -36.67 -29.20
N GLU A 182 23.64 -35.46 -28.96
CA GLU A 182 23.91 -34.91 -27.62
C GLU A 182 22.66 -34.88 -26.73
N GLN A 183 21.46 -34.86 -27.34
CA GLN A 183 20.17 -35.00 -26.66
C GLN A 183 20.11 -36.27 -25.80
N SER A 184 20.68 -37.40 -26.26
CA SER A 184 20.73 -38.66 -25.49
C SER A 184 21.68 -38.58 -24.30
N THR A 185 22.82 -37.90 -24.46
CA THR A 185 23.82 -37.68 -23.41
C THR A 185 23.30 -36.70 -22.35
N PHE A 186 22.58 -35.67 -22.77
CA PHE A 186 21.96 -34.68 -21.90
C PHE A 186 20.75 -35.25 -21.14
N LEU A 187 19.86 -36.00 -21.81
CA LEU A 187 18.74 -36.71 -21.19
C LEU A 187 19.22 -37.76 -20.17
N ALA A 188 20.30 -38.50 -20.47
CA ALA A 188 20.93 -39.43 -19.53
C ALA A 188 21.58 -38.71 -18.33
N LYS A 189 22.13 -37.51 -18.53
CA LYS A 189 22.65 -36.64 -17.46
C LYS A 189 21.51 -36.07 -16.60
N ALA A 190 20.37 -35.76 -17.20
CA ALA A 190 19.20 -35.20 -16.52
C ALA A 190 18.51 -36.21 -15.58
N GLU A 191 18.58 -37.50 -15.85
CA GLU A 191 17.98 -38.57 -15.03
C GLU A 191 18.56 -38.63 -13.59
N HIS A 192 19.74 -38.04 -13.37
CA HIS A 192 20.46 -38.06 -12.10
C HIS A 192 20.20 -36.87 -11.16
N TYR A 193 19.41 -35.87 -11.57
CA TYR A 193 19.06 -34.74 -10.70
C TYR A 193 17.92 -35.09 -9.73
N VAL A 194 18.12 -34.78 -8.45
CA VAL A 194 17.20 -35.15 -7.36
C VAL A 194 15.91 -34.31 -7.35
N ASN A 195 15.97 -33.03 -7.79
CA ASN A 195 14.84 -32.09 -7.80
C ASN A 195 14.72 -31.38 -9.16
N ILE A 196 14.07 -32.02 -10.12
CA ILE A 196 13.71 -31.38 -11.40
C ILE A 196 12.21 -31.06 -11.36
N SER A 197 11.87 -29.79 -11.60
CA SER A 197 10.48 -29.36 -11.75
C SER A 197 9.79 -30.15 -12.87
N ARG A 198 8.48 -30.37 -12.73
CA ARG A 198 7.73 -31.18 -13.71
C ARG A 198 7.78 -30.56 -15.11
N SER A 199 7.80 -29.24 -15.23
CA SER A 199 7.89 -28.53 -16.51
C SER A 199 9.27 -28.70 -17.16
N SER A 200 10.37 -28.60 -16.40
CA SER A 200 11.72 -28.82 -16.95
C SER A 200 11.86 -30.25 -17.48
N ARG A 201 11.36 -31.25 -16.74
CA ARG A 201 11.42 -32.66 -17.18
C ARG A 201 10.60 -32.92 -18.45
N THR A 202 9.50 -32.18 -18.64
CA THR A 202 8.72 -32.25 -19.88
C THR A 202 9.44 -31.57 -21.05
N ALA A 203 10.00 -30.37 -20.84
CA ALA A 203 10.77 -29.63 -21.84
C ALA A 203 11.98 -30.42 -22.34
N LEU A 204 12.73 -31.02 -21.40
CA LEU A 204 13.84 -31.95 -21.66
C LEU A 204 13.49 -33.06 -22.65
N ASN A 205 12.30 -33.63 -22.52
CA ASN A 205 11.83 -34.75 -23.35
C ASN A 205 11.13 -34.30 -24.64
N SER A 206 10.77 -33.02 -24.77
CA SER A 206 9.97 -32.50 -25.89
C SER A 206 10.77 -31.66 -26.88
N ILE A 207 11.92 -31.09 -26.48
CA ILE A 207 12.74 -30.24 -27.33
C ILE A 207 13.69 -31.10 -28.16
N ASP A 208 13.60 -31.00 -29.49
CA ASP A 208 14.58 -31.53 -30.43
C ASP A 208 15.65 -30.45 -30.70
N TYR A 209 16.82 -30.61 -30.07
CA TYR A 209 17.92 -29.65 -30.19
C TYR A 209 18.59 -29.67 -31.57
N ASP A 210 18.58 -30.81 -32.26
CA ASP A 210 19.12 -30.90 -33.62
C ASP A 210 18.24 -30.06 -34.57
N GLU A 211 16.91 -30.14 -34.40
CA GLU A 211 15.97 -29.29 -35.14
C GLU A 211 16.17 -27.81 -34.81
N LEU A 212 16.32 -27.43 -33.53
CA LEU A 212 16.55 -26.04 -33.11
C LEU A 212 17.82 -25.44 -33.74
N LEU A 213 18.95 -26.15 -33.64
CA LEU A 213 20.23 -25.70 -34.20
C LEU A 213 20.15 -25.59 -35.72
N GLN A 214 19.46 -26.54 -36.38
CA GLN A 214 19.20 -26.47 -37.82
C GLN A 214 18.33 -25.25 -38.20
N GLN A 215 17.28 -24.94 -37.43
CA GLN A 215 16.44 -23.77 -37.64
C GLN A 215 17.25 -22.47 -37.51
N MET A 216 18.07 -22.34 -36.46
CA MET A 216 18.95 -21.17 -36.28
C MET A 216 19.96 -21.02 -37.41
N ARG A 217 20.46 -22.13 -37.95
CA ARG A 217 21.39 -22.11 -39.09
C ARG A 217 20.71 -21.69 -40.40
N VAL A 218 19.46 -22.10 -40.65
CA VAL A 218 18.74 -21.79 -41.89
C VAL A 218 18.18 -20.37 -41.86
N ASN A 219 17.65 -19.93 -40.72
CA ASN A 219 17.04 -18.61 -40.54
C ASN A 219 18.03 -17.59 -39.97
N LEU A 220 19.15 -17.38 -40.66
CA LEU A 220 20.18 -16.40 -40.27
C LEU A 220 19.66 -14.95 -40.19
N VAL A 221 18.51 -14.64 -40.78
CA VAL A 221 17.91 -13.29 -40.78
C VAL A 221 17.42 -12.87 -39.39
N ASP A 222 17.03 -13.84 -38.55
CA ASP A 222 16.56 -13.58 -37.19
C ASP A 222 17.70 -13.50 -36.17
N LEU A 223 18.94 -13.78 -36.62
CA LEU A 223 20.16 -13.74 -35.82
C LEU A 223 20.88 -12.40 -35.97
N VAL A 224 21.13 -11.74 -34.84
CA VAL A 224 21.90 -10.49 -34.76
C VAL A 224 23.34 -10.80 -34.37
N ARG A 225 24.29 -10.32 -35.17
CA ARG A 225 25.72 -10.41 -34.84
C ARG A 225 26.09 -9.38 -33.78
N LEU A 226 26.50 -9.85 -32.60
CA LEU A 226 26.96 -9.01 -31.49
C LEU A 226 28.47 -9.20 -31.27
N PRO A 227 29.22 -8.12 -30.98
CA PRO A 227 30.61 -8.22 -30.56
C PRO A 227 30.72 -8.90 -29.20
N THR A 228 31.89 -9.48 -28.91
CA THR A 228 32.18 -10.27 -27.70
C THR A 228 31.75 -9.58 -26.40
N GLU A 229 32.10 -8.30 -26.21
CA GLU A 229 31.81 -7.55 -24.98
C GLU A 229 30.31 -7.30 -24.79
N GLU A 230 29.62 -6.90 -25.85
CA GLU A 230 28.17 -6.66 -25.83
C GLU A 230 27.42 -7.97 -25.60
N CYS A 231 27.80 -9.04 -26.32
CA CYS A 231 27.23 -10.38 -26.14
C CYS A 231 27.37 -10.85 -24.69
N ARG A 232 28.58 -10.76 -24.14
CA ARG A 232 28.85 -11.13 -22.75
C ARG A 232 27.97 -10.33 -21.79
N SER A 233 27.90 -9.02 -21.94
CA SER A 233 27.14 -8.15 -21.04
C SER A 233 25.62 -8.41 -21.07
N MET A 234 25.06 -8.68 -22.25
CA MET A 234 23.63 -8.89 -22.44
C MET A 234 23.19 -10.17 -21.75
N PHE A 235 23.93 -11.25 -21.97
CA PHE A 235 23.53 -12.55 -21.48
C PHE A 235 24.02 -12.83 -20.04
N SER A 236 25.00 -12.07 -19.53
CA SER A 236 25.40 -12.08 -18.12
C SER A 236 24.42 -11.36 -17.20
N SER A 237 23.70 -10.37 -17.72
CA SER A 237 22.77 -9.59 -16.91
C SER A 237 21.49 -10.39 -16.62
N SER A 238 21.06 -10.42 -15.35
CA SER A 238 19.77 -11.00 -14.93
C SER A 238 18.58 -10.06 -15.25
N ARG A 239 18.69 -9.24 -16.30
CA ARG A 239 17.67 -8.25 -16.67
C ARG A 239 16.55 -8.93 -17.44
N VAL A 240 15.32 -8.71 -16.98
CA VAL A 240 14.08 -9.18 -17.63
C VAL A 240 13.22 -7.97 -17.96
N PRO A 241 12.59 -7.89 -19.14
CA PRO A 241 12.59 -8.90 -20.21
C PRO A 241 13.92 -9.00 -20.97
N PHE A 242 14.15 -10.16 -21.61
CA PHE A 242 15.31 -10.38 -22.47
C PHE A 242 15.02 -9.86 -23.89
N ASP A 243 16.01 -9.26 -24.54
CA ASP A 243 15.92 -8.83 -25.95
C ASP A 243 16.29 -9.96 -26.93
N TYR A 244 16.91 -11.03 -26.41
CA TYR A 244 17.42 -12.16 -27.17
C TYR A 244 17.08 -13.49 -26.50
N SER A 245 16.82 -14.52 -27.31
CA SER A 245 16.57 -15.88 -26.86
C SER A 245 17.84 -16.73 -26.96
N ASN A 246 17.93 -17.56 -27.99
CA ASN A 246 19.02 -18.50 -28.23
C ASN A 246 20.25 -17.80 -28.80
N VAL A 247 21.44 -18.35 -28.56
CA VAL A 247 22.70 -17.76 -29.03
C VAL A 247 23.70 -18.80 -29.51
N LEU A 248 24.31 -18.51 -30.66
CA LEU A 248 25.47 -19.24 -31.19
C LEU A 248 26.74 -18.45 -30.90
N LEU A 249 27.69 -19.08 -30.24
CA LEU A 249 29.01 -18.51 -29.95
C LEU A 249 29.98 -18.99 -31.02
N ILE A 250 30.61 -18.05 -31.73
CA ILE A 250 31.50 -18.38 -32.84
C ILE A 250 32.95 -18.35 -32.38
N SER A 251 33.63 -19.48 -32.59
CA SER A 251 35.07 -19.66 -32.35
C SER A 251 35.83 -19.90 -33.66
N SER A 252 37.04 -19.36 -33.77
CA SER A 252 37.96 -19.56 -34.91
C SER A 252 38.87 -20.79 -34.77
N SER A 253 38.62 -21.65 -33.79
CA SER A 253 39.43 -22.85 -33.57
C SER A 253 39.25 -23.91 -34.67
N ASN A 254 40.36 -24.48 -35.17
CA ASN A 254 40.43 -25.64 -36.08
C ASN A 254 39.94 -26.98 -35.48
N ALA A 255 39.27 -26.95 -34.33
CA ALA A 255 38.64 -28.14 -33.78
C ALA A 255 37.59 -28.63 -34.78
N SER A 256 37.47 -29.94 -34.98
CA SER A 256 36.32 -30.56 -35.63
C SER A 256 35.03 -29.92 -35.07
N ASN A 257 33.95 -29.87 -35.84
CA ASN A 257 32.67 -29.23 -35.45
C ASN A 257 32.01 -29.82 -34.18
N SER A 258 32.73 -30.68 -33.47
CA SER A 258 32.54 -31.17 -32.11
C SER A 258 33.17 -30.19 -31.10
N LEU A 259 32.49 -29.07 -30.85
CA LEU A 259 32.72 -28.33 -29.62
C LEU A 259 31.63 -28.80 -28.66
N ASP A 260 32.03 -29.68 -27.75
CA ASP A 260 31.27 -30.44 -26.74
C ASP A 260 30.45 -29.51 -25.81
N GLY A 261 29.49 -28.78 -26.37
CA GLY A 261 29.19 -27.43 -25.91
C GLY A 261 27.76 -27.00 -26.15
N PHE A 262 26.81 -27.93 -26.05
CA PHE A 262 25.48 -27.54 -25.59
C PHE A 262 25.59 -27.08 -24.14
N ILE A 263 25.77 -25.77 -23.94
CA ILE A 263 25.63 -25.15 -22.62
C ILE A 263 24.11 -24.98 -22.44
N ASP A 264 23.43 -26.05 -22.04
CA ASP A 264 21.98 -26.00 -21.83
C ASP A 264 21.59 -25.01 -20.72
N GLY A 265 20.37 -24.50 -20.85
CA GLY A 265 19.59 -23.60 -20.02
C GLY A 265 19.30 -24.09 -18.60
N ASP A 266 20.32 -24.55 -17.88
CA ASP A 266 20.26 -24.85 -16.45
C ASP A 266 19.95 -23.62 -15.57
N LEU A 267 19.96 -22.41 -16.13
CA LEU A 267 19.85 -21.16 -15.36
C LEU A 267 18.45 -20.55 -15.23
N GLN A 268 17.40 -21.22 -15.71
CA GLN A 268 16.03 -20.90 -15.28
C GLN A 268 15.49 -21.85 -14.20
N TYR A 269 16.20 -22.92 -13.82
CA TYR A 269 15.73 -23.87 -12.81
C TYR A 269 16.71 -23.94 -11.62
N PRO A 270 16.63 -23.03 -10.65
CA PRO A 270 17.50 -23.01 -9.45
C PRO A 270 17.38 -24.26 -8.55
N GLU A 271 16.62 -25.28 -8.97
CA GLU A 271 16.44 -26.56 -8.29
C GLU A 271 17.48 -27.61 -8.72
N MET A 272 18.20 -27.38 -9.83
CA MET A 272 19.19 -28.29 -10.40
C MET A 272 20.55 -28.17 -9.68
N ALA A 273 20.57 -28.44 -8.37
CA ALA A 273 21.82 -28.65 -7.62
C ALA A 273 22.09 -30.15 -7.46
N VAL A 274 23.21 -30.62 -8.01
CA VAL A 274 23.64 -32.04 -8.00
C VAL A 274 23.87 -32.59 -6.57
N LYS A 275 24.09 -31.73 -5.56
CA LYS A 275 24.29 -32.12 -4.14
C LYS A 275 23.80 -31.07 -3.15
N SER A 276 23.47 -31.49 -1.92
CA SER A 276 23.06 -30.61 -0.80
C SER A 276 24.05 -29.49 -0.48
N LYS A 277 25.35 -29.68 -0.77
CA LYS A 277 26.41 -28.68 -0.58
C LYS A 277 26.22 -27.42 -1.44
N TYR A 278 25.49 -27.52 -2.55
CA TYR A 278 25.24 -26.41 -3.49
C TYR A 278 23.76 -25.98 -3.49
N GLN A 279 22.94 -26.49 -2.57
CA GLN A 279 21.59 -25.98 -2.35
C GLN A 279 21.67 -24.52 -1.88
N GLY A 280 21.11 -23.60 -2.67
CA GLY A 280 21.04 -22.18 -2.33
C GLY A 280 21.97 -21.26 -3.14
N VAL A 281 22.71 -21.76 -4.14
CA VAL A 281 23.39 -20.90 -5.13
C VAL A 281 22.31 -20.28 -6.04
N GLN A 282 21.96 -19.01 -5.81
CA GLN A 282 20.74 -18.42 -6.36
C GLN A 282 20.83 -17.96 -7.83
N THR A 283 22.00 -17.99 -8.46
CA THR A 283 22.21 -17.72 -9.90
C THR A 283 23.71 -17.83 -10.14
N ILE A 284 24.13 -18.72 -11.03
CA ILE A 284 25.52 -18.73 -11.53
C ILE A 284 25.50 -17.86 -12.78
N ASP A 285 25.99 -16.62 -12.68
CA ASP A 285 26.24 -15.80 -13.88
C ASP A 285 27.43 -16.39 -14.64
N TRP A 286 27.15 -17.38 -15.49
CA TRP A 286 28.15 -18.17 -16.19
C TRP A 286 29.13 -17.32 -17.01
N PHE A 287 28.70 -16.16 -17.49
CA PHE A 287 29.55 -15.25 -18.26
C PHE A 287 30.57 -14.51 -17.38
N ASN A 288 30.34 -14.38 -16.08
CA ASN A 288 31.17 -13.56 -15.19
C ASN A 288 31.70 -14.29 -13.94
N THR A 289 31.32 -15.56 -13.70
CA THR A 289 31.84 -16.33 -12.58
C THR A 289 33.29 -16.78 -12.76
N VAL A 290 34.07 -16.63 -11.69
CA VAL A 290 35.37 -17.28 -11.45
C VAL A 290 35.16 -18.20 -10.27
N GLY A 291 35.31 -19.53 -10.43
CA GLY A 291 35.10 -20.45 -9.31
C GLY A 291 35.01 -21.93 -9.69
N VAL A 292 34.71 -22.74 -8.67
CA VAL A 292 34.53 -24.20 -8.75
C VAL A 292 33.05 -24.51 -8.96
N VAL A 293 32.66 -24.93 -10.16
CA VAL A 293 31.28 -25.36 -10.49
C VAL A 293 31.32 -26.48 -11.54
N SER A 294 31.18 -27.72 -11.12
CA SER A 294 30.95 -28.80 -12.08
C SER A 294 29.47 -29.14 -12.12
N ILE A 295 28.81 -28.78 -13.21
CA ILE A 295 27.44 -29.23 -13.49
C ILE A 295 27.42 -30.23 -14.68
N PHE A 296 28.46 -30.24 -15.52
CA PHE A 296 28.37 -30.86 -16.85
C PHE A 296 28.75 -32.36 -16.92
N HIS A 297 29.49 -32.86 -15.93
CA HIS A 297 29.84 -34.28 -15.81
C HIS A 297 29.95 -34.70 -14.34
N ASN A 298 29.27 -35.79 -13.97
CA ASN A 298 29.36 -36.38 -12.62
C ASN A 298 30.80 -36.79 -12.24
N HIS A 299 31.67 -37.01 -13.24
CA HIS A 299 33.08 -37.37 -13.06
C HIS A 299 34.01 -36.17 -12.90
N CYS A 300 33.60 -34.95 -13.28
CA CYS A 300 34.47 -33.75 -13.30
C CYS A 300 34.17 -32.78 -12.14
N ILE A 301 33.56 -33.31 -11.08
CA ILE A 301 33.16 -32.53 -9.91
C ILE A 301 34.37 -31.91 -9.21
N ASP A 302 34.29 -30.60 -8.94
CA ASP A 302 35.30 -29.77 -8.27
C ASP A 302 36.54 -29.37 -9.12
N THR A 303 36.40 -29.28 -10.45
CA THR A 303 37.43 -28.65 -11.30
C THR A 303 37.32 -27.12 -11.30
N ASP A 304 38.44 -26.43 -11.04
CA ASP A 304 38.54 -24.97 -11.16
C ASP A 304 38.47 -24.55 -12.63
N PHE A 305 37.67 -23.52 -12.94
CA PHE A 305 37.65 -22.91 -14.25
C PHE A 305 37.59 -21.38 -14.16
N ASP A 306 37.98 -20.75 -15.26
CA ASP A 306 37.81 -19.33 -15.51
C ASP A 306 37.05 -19.17 -16.84
N PHE A 307 35.80 -18.72 -16.80
CA PHE A 307 35.09 -18.25 -18.01
C PHE A 307 35.69 -16.94 -18.57
N GLY A 308 36.78 -16.48 -17.93
CA GLY A 308 37.69 -15.46 -18.38
C GLY A 308 37.26 -14.09 -17.89
N LYS A 309 37.93 -13.54 -16.86
CA LYS A 309 37.96 -12.07 -16.64
C LYS A 309 38.98 -11.36 -17.55
N SER A 310 39.57 -12.09 -18.49
CA SER A 310 40.60 -11.60 -19.41
C SER A 310 40.00 -10.78 -20.57
N SER A 311 40.83 -10.05 -21.30
CA SER A 311 40.42 -9.28 -22.49
C SER A 311 39.88 -10.15 -23.64
N ILE A 312 40.15 -11.46 -23.60
CA ILE A 312 39.65 -12.46 -24.54
C ILE A 312 38.66 -13.35 -23.79
N TRP A 313 37.44 -13.46 -24.32
CA TRP A 313 36.41 -14.31 -23.74
C TRP A 313 36.63 -15.75 -24.18
N ASN A 314 37.06 -16.60 -23.26
CA ASN A 314 37.36 -18.00 -23.51
C ASN A 314 36.33 -18.89 -22.80
N ILE A 315 35.79 -19.86 -23.53
CA ILE A 315 34.82 -20.81 -23.00
C ILE A 315 35.52 -22.14 -22.74
N PRO A 316 35.55 -22.62 -21.48
CA PRO A 316 36.04 -23.94 -21.15
C PRO A 316 35.02 -25.01 -21.58
N THR A 317 35.49 -26.06 -22.23
CA THR A 317 34.76 -27.31 -22.44
C THR A 317 35.56 -28.45 -21.81
N TRP A 318 34.87 -29.52 -21.42
CA TRP A 318 35.49 -30.70 -20.80
C TRP A 318 35.26 -31.92 -21.67
N ASP A 319 36.30 -32.73 -21.84
CA ASP A 319 36.14 -34.07 -22.39
C ASP A 319 35.67 -35.09 -21.33
N TYR A 320 35.46 -36.34 -21.76
CA TYR A 320 35.13 -37.46 -20.88
C TYR A 320 36.17 -37.69 -19.75
N TYR A 321 37.41 -37.25 -19.95
CA TYR A 321 38.53 -37.40 -19.01
C TYR A 321 38.72 -36.17 -18.10
N CYS A 322 37.79 -35.21 -18.13
CA CYS A 322 37.84 -33.96 -17.38
C CYS A 322 39.03 -33.07 -17.72
N THR A 323 39.57 -33.17 -18.94
CA THR A 323 40.56 -32.23 -19.45
C THR A 323 39.85 -30.97 -19.94
N VAL A 324 40.32 -29.80 -19.49
CA VAL A 324 39.74 -28.51 -19.85
C VAL A 324 40.39 -28.03 -21.14
N SER A 325 39.58 -27.88 -22.20
CA SER A 325 39.95 -27.16 -23.41
C SER A 325 39.28 -25.80 -23.40
N THR A 326 39.99 -24.74 -23.78
CA THR A 326 39.42 -23.38 -23.82
C THR A 326 39.36 -22.87 -25.23
N TYR A 327 38.21 -22.30 -25.60
CA TYR A 327 37.96 -21.81 -26.96
C TYR A 327 37.66 -20.32 -26.95
N PRO A 328 38.37 -19.52 -27.76
CA PRO A 328 38.15 -18.09 -27.85
C PRO A 328 36.86 -17.78 -28.62
N VAL A 329 36.02 -16.91 -28.06
CA VAL A 329 34.80 -16.43 -28.74
C VAL A 329 35.08 -15.11 -29.45
N GLU A 330 34.92 -15.10 -30.77
CA GLU A 330 35.15 -13.91 -31.60
C GLU A 330 33.92 -13.00 -31.69
N TYR A 331 32.74 -13.61 -31.78
CA TYR A 331 31.46 -12.92 -31.81
C TYR A 331 30.34 -13.91 -31.49
N CYS A 332 29.13 -13.42 -31.26
CA CYS A 332 27.96 -14.28 -31.16
C CYS A 332 26.86 -13.88 -32.14
N LEU A 333 26.02 -14.86 -32.49
CA LEU A 333 24.80 -14.70 -33.25
C LEU A 333 23.63 -14.95 -32.32
N ALA A 334 22.93 -13.90 -31.93
CA ALA A 334 21.84 -13.95 -30.97
C ALA A 334 20.49 -13.85 -31.68
N GLN A 335 19.57 -14.78 -31.40
CA GLN A 335 18.22 -14.76 -31.93
C GLN A 335 17.42 -13.66 -31.24
N LYS A 336 16.81 -12.76 -32.02
CA LYS A 336 15.99 -11.67 -31.48
C LYS A 336 14.74 -12.25 -30.81
N PHE A 337 14.45 -11.80 -29.58
CA PHE A 337 13.22 -12.14 -28.86
C PHE A 337 12.41 -10.86 -28.64
N GLU A 338 11.25 -10.78 -29.27
CA GLU A 338 10.33 -9.66 -29.05
C GLU A 338 9.50 -9.96 -27.80
N SER A 339 9.96 -9.46 -26.65
CA SER A 339 9.25 -9.66 -25.40
C SER A 339 7.90 -8.96 -25.41
N GLU A 340 6.82 -9.74 -25.44
CA GLU A 340 5.47 -9.22 -25.20
C GLU A 340 5.27 -8.97 -23.70
N CYS A 341 4.77 -7.78 -23.38
CA CYS A 341 4.43 -7.39 -22.03
C CYS A 341 2.94 -7.09 -21.95
N GLY A 342 2.32 -7.48 -20.85
CA GLY A 342 0.89 -7.31 -20.67
C GLY A 342 0.48 -6.80 -19.30
N VAL A 343 -0.81 -6.53 -19.20
CA VAL A 343 -1.48 -6.14 -17.97
C VAL A 343 -2.62 -7.11 -17.75
N SER A 344 -2.54 -7.86 -16.67
CA SER A 344 -3.52 -8.86 -16.30
C SER A 344 -4.29 -8.44 -15.06
N ILE A 345 -5.52 -8.96 -14.96
CA ILE A 345 -6.41 -8.76 -13.83
C ILE A 345 -6.81 -10.08 -13.20
N ASN A 346 -6.82 -10.14 -11.87
CA ASN A 346 -7.31 -11.28 -11.12
C ASN A 346 -8.81 -11.11 -10.80
N ALA A 347 -9.66 -11.86 -11.51
CA ALA A 347 -11.11 -11.80 -11.37
C ALA A 347 -11.60 -12.29 -9.98
N ARG A 348 -10.85 -13.20 -9.32
CA ARG A 348 -11.17 -13.69 -7.97
C ARG A 348 -10.93 -12.59 -6.92
N VAL A 349 -9.83 -11.84 -7.05
CA VAL A 349 -9.55 -10.68 -6.19
C VAL A 349 -10.58 -9.57 -6.43
N LEU A 350 -10.94 -9.29 -7.69
CA LEU A 350 -12.00 -8.35 -8.04
C LEU A 350 -13.35 -8.74 -7.40
N SER A 351 -13.68 -10.03 -7.38
CA SER A 351 -14.86 -10.55 -6.69
C SER A 351 -14.81 -10.28 -5.18
N GLY A 352 -13.64 -10.43 -4.54
CA GLY A 352 -13.43 -10.05 -3.14
C GLY A 352 -13.65 -8.56 -2.86
N ILE A 353 -13.22 -7.69 -3.79
CA ILE A 353 -13.47 -6.24 -3.71
C ILE A 353 -14.98 -5.95 -3.75
N LEU A 354 -15.72 -6.61 -4.64
CA LEU A 354 -17.18 -6.47 -4.73
C LEU A 354 -17.88 -6.87 -3.42
N VAL A 355 -17.45 -7.95 -2.78
CA VAL A 355 -17.99 -8.38 -1.47
C VAL A 355 -17.73 -7.33 -0.40
N CYS A 356 -16.50 -6.80 -0.31
CA CYS A 356 -16.15 -5.75 0.66
C CYS A 356 -16.97 -4.47 0.42
N LEU A 357 -17.11 -4.05 -0.84
CA LEU A 357 -17.94 -2.91 -1.22
C LEU A 357 -19.42 -3.11 -0.86
N PHE A 358 -19.95 -4.30 -1.10
CA PHE A 358 -21.34 -4.63 -0.74
C PHE A 358 -21.56 -4.53 0.78
N VAL A 359 -20.65 -5.10 1.58
CA VAL A 359 -20.70 -4.99 3.06
C VAL A 359 -20.62 -3.52 3.50
N GLU A 360 -19.74 -2.74 2.87
CA GLU A 360 -19.59 -1.31 3.15
C GLU A 360 -20.88 -0.53 2.85
N ILE A 361 -21.49 -0.74 1.67
CA ILE A 361 -22.76 -0.11 1.28
C ILE A 361 -23.88 -0.49 2.23
N LEU A 362 -24.02 -1.77 2.59
CA LEU A 362 -25.04 -2.23 3.55
C LEU A 362 -24.87 -1.54 4.91
N CYS A 363 -23.63 -1.45 5.42
CA CYS A 363 -23.35 -0.80 6.69
C CYS A 363 -23.68 0.70 6.64
N LEU A 364 -23.24 1.41 5.59
CA LEU A 364 -23.48 2.84 5.40
C LEU A 364 -24.96 3.17 5.19
N ALA A 365 -25.67 2.40 4.35
CA ALA A 365 -27.11 2.55 4.15
C ALA A 365 -27.87 2.32 5.48
N SER A 366 -27.54 1.25 6.22
CA SER A 366 -28.18 0.98 7.52
C SER A 366 -27.97 2.13 8.53
N LEU A 367 -26.85 2.84 8.43
CA LEU A 367 -26.55 3.98 9.28
C LEU A 367 -27.31 5.23 8.82
N ALA A 368 -27.34 5.52 7.52
CA ALA A 368 -28.06 6.65 6.94
C ALA A 368 -29.57 6.60 7.26
N PHE A 369 -30.17 5.41 7.21
CA PHE A 369 -31.60 5.20 7.50
C PHE A 369 -31.92 4.94 8.98
N SER A 370 -30.91 4.96 9.87
CA SER A 370 -31.14 4.74 11.30
C SER A 370 -31.95 5.88 11.94
N ARG A 371 -33.15 5.54 12.43
CA ARG A 371 -34.01 6.47 13.18
C ARG A 371 -33.51 6.59 14.62
N GLY A 372 -33.50 7.81 15.17
CA GLY A 372 -33.19 8.07 16.59
C GLY A 372 -31.72 8.24 16.96
N LEU A 373 -30.76 7.91 16.09
CA LEU A 373 -29.33 8.10 16.40
C LEU A 373 -28.98 9.60 16.41
N ARG A 374 -28.50 10.10 17.56
CA ARG A 374 -28.01 11.46 17.77
C ARG A 374 -26.58 11.41 18.33
N PRO A 375 -25.57 11.24 17.47
CA PRO A 375 -24.18 11.13 17.90
C PRO A 375 -23.62 12.51 18.28
N LEU A 376 -22.74 12.54 19.27
CA LEU A 376 -21.89 13.70 19.56
C LEU A 376 -20.63 13.62 18.68
N ALA A 377 -20.80 13.93 17.39
CA ALA A 377 -19.77 13.75 16.37
C ALA A 377 -18.87 14.99 16.18
N THR A 378 -19.19 16.11 16.84
CA THR A 378 -18.31 17.28 16.96
C THR A 378 -18.20 17.74 18.40
N VAL A 379 -17.12 18.44 18.75
CA VAL A 379 -16.97 19.07 20.08
C VAL A 379 -18.05 20.12 20.32
N GLY A 380 -18.52 20.81 19.29
CA GLY A 380 -19.64 21.74 19.39
C GLY A 380 -20.97 21.06 19.72
N ASP A 381 -21.24 19.85 19.22
CA ASP A 381 -22.43 19.09 19.65
C ASP A 381 -22.41 18.83 21.16
N ALA A 382 -21.24 18.54 21.70
CA ALA A 382 -21.07 18.27 23.12
C ALA A 382 -21.28 19.52 23.96
N VAL A 383 -20.62 20.63 23.63
CA VAL A 383 -20.83 21.92 24.31
C VAL A 383 -22.31 22.32 24.26
N ALA A 384 -22.93 22.28 23.08
CA ALA A 384 -24.35 22.59 22.91
C ALA A 384 -25.27 21.63 23.69
N SER A 385 -24.87 20.37 23.85
CA SER A 385 -25.63 19.39 24.62
C SER A 385 -25.48 19.59 26.13
N PHE A 386 -24.28 19.86 26.63
CA PHE A 386 -24.02 20.06 28.05
C PHE A 386 -24.58 21.40 28.56
N MET A 387 -24.51 22.46 27.76
CA MET A 387 -25.13 23.74 28.11
C MET A 387 -26.67 23.66 28.17
N LYS A 388 -27.29 22.87 27.29
CA LYS A 388 -28.76 22.69 27.29
C LYS A 388 -29.21 21.73 28.39
N HIS A 389 -28.46 20.65 28.59
CA HIS A 389 -28.75 19.60 29.57
C HIS A 389 -27.48 19.31 30.38
N PRO A 390 -27.25 20.08 31.45
CA PRO A 390 -26.08 19.91 32.32
C PRO A 390 -25.93 18.47 32.76
N ASP A 391 -24.70 17.96 32.71
CA ASP A 391 -24.39 16.62 33.19
C ASP A 391 -24.57 16.53 34.70
N THR A 392 -25.48 15.64 35.12
CA THR A 392 -25.83 15.47 36.53
C THR A 392 -24.65 15.00 37.37
N PHE A 393 -23.72 14.21 36.82
CA PHE A 393 -22.57 13.71 37.57
C PHE A 393 -21.56 14.83 37.84
N SER A 394 -21.12 15.52 36.79
CA SER A 394 -20.16 16.61 36.93
C SER A 394 -20.74 17.87 37.59
N ALA A 395 -22.07 18.09 37.52
CA ALA A 395 -22.72 19.20 38.22
C ALA A 395 -22.90 18.94 39.74
N LYS A 396 -23.17 17.69 40.14
CA LYS A 396 -23.45 17.33 41.54
C LYS A 396 -22.20 16.96 42.34
N THR A 397 -21.08 16.71 41.68
CA THR A 397 -19.83 16.30 42.35
C THR A 397 -18.97 17.53 42.63
N PRO A 398 -18.81 17.96 43.90
CA PRO A 398 -17.96 19.10 44.23
C PRO A 398 -16.51 18.84 43.82
N GLY A 399 -15.88 19.82 43.17
CA GLY A 399 -14.47 19.73 42.79
C GLY A 399 -14.18 19.19 41.38
N VAL A 400 -15.19 18.79 40.60
CA VAL A 400 -15.00 18.46 39.17
C VAL A 400 -14.82 19.76 38.38
N SER A 401 -13.57 20.12 38.13
CA SER A 401 -13.14 21.23 37.27
C SER A 401 -12.30 20.69 36.12
N VAL A 402 -12.09 21.51 35.08
CA VAL A 402 -11.19 21.13 33.98
C VAL A 402 -9.81 20.72 34.50
N HIS A 403 -9.32 21.44 35.53
CA HIS A 403 -8.03 21.17 36.16
C HIS A 403 -8.01 19.83 36.92
N SER A 404 -9.09 19.50 37.65
CA SER A 404 -9.16 18.24 38.39
C SER A 404 -9.24 17.02 37.47
N VAL A 405 -9.91 17.15 36.30
CA VAL A 405 -10.03 16.05 35.31
C VAL A 405 -8.66 15.68 34.74
N HIS A 406 -7.81 16.66 34.46
CA HIS A 406 -6.47 16.46 33.89
C HIS A 406 -5.35 16.36 34.94
N SER A 407 -5.68 16.32 36.22
CA SER A 407 -4.68 16.23 37.29
C SER A 407 -3.95 14.88 37.28
N PRO A 408 -2.66 14.82 37.66
CA PRO A 408 -1.89 13.56 37.73
C PRO A 408 -2.50 12.52 38.69
N THR A 409 -3.25 13.00 39.70
CA THR A 409 -3.97 12.22 40.71
C THR A 409 -5.44 12.00 40.36
N SER A 410 -5.86 12.36 39.14
CA SER A 410 -7.25 12.24 38.68
C SER A 410 -7.75 10.80 38.76
N ARG A 411 -8.90 10.61 39.40
CA ARG A 411 -9.62 9.33 39.44
C ARG A 411 -10.26 8.98 38.10
N PHE A 412 -10.49 10.00 37.26
CA PHE A 412 -11.17 9.90 35.98
C PHE A 412 -10.30 9.33 34.85
N ASP A 413 -8.99 9.23 35.09
CA ASP A 413 -8.04 8.72 34.11
C ASP A 413 -7.04 7.70 34.66
N LYS A 414 -7.54 6.48 34.91
CA LYS A 414 -6.70 5.31 35.28
C LYS A 414 -5.93 4.69 34.08
N PHE A 415 -6.33 4.97 32.84
CA PHE A 415 -5.80 4.31 31.63
C PHE A 415 -5.58 5.27 30.45
N GLY A 416 -5.78 6.56 30.66
CA GLY A 416 -5.39 7.62 29.75
C GLY A 416 -4.78 8.75 30.58
N PHE A 417 -3.97 9.60 29.96
CA PHE A 417 -3.65 10.94 30.44
C PHE A 417 -3.25 11.07 31.93
N ARG A 418 -2.30 10.27 32.44
CA ARG A 418 -1.44 10.80 33.50
C ARG A 418 -0.43 11.73 32.83
N ARG A 419 -0.78 13.02 32.75
CA ARG A 419 0.21 14.05 32.44
C ARG A 419 1.15 14.15 33.63
N SER A 420 2.46 14.13 33.38
CA SER A 420 3.45 14.31 34.44
C SER A 420 3.25 15.67 35.09
N GLU A 421 3.57 15.80 36.38
CA GLU A 421 3.64 17.13 37.02
C GLU A 421 4.56 18.08 36.25
N LYS A 422 5.59 17.54 35.58
CA LYS A 422 6.47 18.30 34.68
C LYS A 422 5.74 18.83 33.44
N ASP A 423 4.82 18.07 32.86
CA ASP A 423 4.02 18.51 31.70
C ASP A 423 3.09 19.64 32.12
N VAL A 424 2.35 19.45 33.21
CA VAL A 424 1.42 20.46 33.76
C VAL A 424 2.17 21.74 34.19
N ALA A 425 3.37 21.61 34.76
CA ALA A 425 4.22 22.75 35.11
C ALA A 425 4.84 23.44 33.89
N SER A 426 5.21 22.69 32.84
CA SER A 426 5.74 23.24 31.59
C SER A 426 4.68 24.05 30.83
N TRP A 427 3.41 23.64 30.88
CA TRP A 427 2.30 24.38 30.28
C TRP A 427 1.94 25.65 31.05
N ARG A 428 2.22 25.70 32.36
CA ARG A 428 2.14 26.95 33.13
C ARG A 428 3.26 27.94 32.76
N ARG A 429 4.39 27.45 32.21
CA ARG A 429 5.56 28.28 31.85
C ARG A 429 5.71 28.56 30.36
N LYS A 430 5.12 27.75 29.48
CA LYS A 430 5.14 27.89 28.01
C LYS A 430 3.72 27.80 27.45
N TRP A 431 3.43 28.63 26.45
CA TRP A 431 2.19 28.63 25.65
C TRP A 431 1.69 27.21 25.36
N PRO A 432 0.38 26.91 25.47
CA PRO A 432 -0.14 25.61 25.09
C PRO A 432 0.13 25.36 23.60
N VAL A 433 0.63 24.18 23.24
CA VAL A 433 0.90 23.76 21.85
C VAL A 433 -0.02 22.62 21.45
N TRP A 434 -0.16 22.30 20.17
CA TRP A 434 -1.11 21.28 19.70
C TRP A 434 -0.84 19.88 20.28
N ARG A 435 0.43 19.55 20.60
CA ARG A 435 0.83 18.33 21.35
C ARG A 435 0.03 18.15 22.66
N ALA A 436 -0.39 19.25 23.27
CA ALA A 436 -1.25 19.25 24.44
C ALA A 436 -2.57 18.49 24.26
N ALA A 437 -3.06 18.40 23.03
CA ALA A 437 -4.33 17.76 22.73
C ALA A 437 -4.20 16.25 22.52
N VAL A 438 -2.98 15.71 22.47
CA VAL A 438 -2.67 14.42 21.86
C VAL A 438 -1.68 13.62 22.73
N ASP A 439 -2.11 13.24 23.93
CA ASP A 439 -1.22 12.59 24.92
C ASP A 439 -0.79 11.12 24.60
N THR A 440 -1.20 10.55 23.47
CA THR A 440 -0.77 9.20 23.00
C THR A 440 0.09 9.28 21.73
N GLU A 441 0.97 10.27 21.68
CA GLU A 441 1.87 10.53 20.56
C GLU A 441 3.00 9.50 20.43
N THR A 442 3.45 8.87 21.51
CA THR A 442 4.58 7.93 21.43
C THR A 442 4.23 6.70 20.63
N CYS A 443 3.11 6.00 20.87
CA CYS A 443 2.82 4.77 20.12
C CYS A 443 2.54 5.01 18.63
N ALA A 444 1.80 6.06 18.27
CA ALA A 444 1.47 6.31 16.87
C ALA A 444 2.67 6.82 16.06
N LEU A 445 3.44 7.78 16.59
CA LEU A 445 4.69 8.23 15.95
C LEU A 445 5.72 7.09 15.92
N PHE A 446 5.86 6.33 17.00
CA PHE A 446 6.77 5.19 17.06
C PHE A 446 6.40 4.12 16.05
N LEU A 447 5.12 3.74 15.93
CA LEU A 447 4.67 2.78 14.91
C LEU A 447 4.89 3.30 13.48
N ASN A 448 4.68 4.60 13.25
CA ASN A 448 4.98 5.21 11.95
C ASN A 448 6.48 5.22 11.63
N CYS A 449 7.32 5.59 12.59
CA CYS A 449 8.77 5.58 12.45
C CYS A 449 9.31 4.15 12.29
N LEU A 450 8.74 3.17 13.01
CA LEU A 450 9.06 1.76 12.84
C LEU A 450 8.67 1.27 11.45
N PHE A 451 7.48 1.62 10.95
CA PHE A 451 7.04 1.25 9.61
C PHE A 451 7.94 1.87 8.53
N LEU A 452 8.22 3.17 8.64
CA LEU A 452 9.08 3.87 7.69
C LEU A 452 10.52 3.33 7.74
N GLY A 453 11.03 3.05 8.95
CA GLY A 453 12.34 2.43 9.16
C GLY A 453 12.41 1.01 8.57
N PHE A 454 11.41 0.18 8.85
CA PHE A 454 11.31 -1.16 8.27
C PHE A 454 11.25 -1.11 6.73
N PHE A 455 10.38 -0.27 6.18
CA PHE A 455 10.26 -0.10 4.73
C PHE A 455 11.58 0.39 4.12
N ALA A 456 12.25 1.36 4.74
CA ALA A 456 13.57 1.83 4.30
C ALA A 456 14.63 0.74 4.35
N THR A 457 14.69 -0.05 5.43
CA THR A 457 15.64 -1.16 5.54
C THR A 457 15.36 -2.25 4.51
N ALA A 458 14.09 -2.60 4.29
CA ALA A 458 13.70 -3.57 3.28
C ALA A 458 14.10 -3.08 1.89
N THR A 459 13.80 -1.83 1.54
CA THR A 459 14.24 -1.24 0.27
C THR A 459 15.75 -1.24 0.12
N ALA A 460 16.50 -0.86 1.16
CA ALA A 460 17.97 -0.84 1.10
C ALA A 460 18.56 -2.25 0.89
N VAL A 461 18.06 -3.25 1.61
CA VAL A 461 18.45 -4.66 1.42
C VAL A 461 18.14 -5.12 0.01
N LEU A 462 16.93 -4.81 -0.49
CA LEU A 462 16.52 -5.18 -1.84
C LEU A 462 17.35 -4.52 -2.95
N ILE A 463 17.81 -3.28 -2.76
CA ILE A 463 18.73 -2.61 -3.69
C ILE A 463 20.11 -3.29 -3.67
N VAL A 464 20.64 -3.61 -2.48
CA VAL A 464 21.95 -4.26 -2.33
C VAL A 464 21.95 -5.67 -2.92
N LEU A 465 20.87 -6.43 -2.71
CA LEU A 465 20.70 -7.78 -3.28
C LEU A 465 20.57 -7.80 -4.80
N ASN A 466 20.44 -6.64 -5.45
CA ASN A 466 20.14 -6.51 -6.87
C ASN A 466 21.19 -5.65 -7.59
N ASP A 467 22.46 -5.85 -7.20
CA ASP A 467 23.66 -5.20 -7.76
C ASP A 467 23.67 -3.66 -7.68
N GLY A 468 22.89 -3.06 -6.77
CA GLY A 468 22.90 -1.61 -6.54
C GLY A 468 22.26 -0.78 -7.64
N GLY A 469 21.50 -1.41 -8.55
CA GLY A 469 20.74 -0.70 -9.59
C GLY A 469 19.68 0.22 -8.98
N ILE A 470 19.75 1.52 -9.28
CA ILE A 470 18.76 2.52 -8.81
C ILE A 470 17.68 2.76 -9.89
N SER A 471 17.99 2.44 -11.15
CA SER A 471 17.14 2.66 -12.32
C SER A 471 16.70 1.33 -12.94
N GLY A 472 15.41 1.23 -13.25
CA GLY A 472 14.84 0.08 -13.97
C GLY A 472 14.05 -0.85 -13.07
N TYR A 473 13.12 -1.55 -13.69
CA TYR A 473 12.32 -2.61 -13.08
C TYR A 473 13.16 -3.89 -13.03
N GLN A 474 13.23 -4.57 -11.89
CA GLN A 474 13.97 -5.84 -11.76
C GLN A 474 13.14 -6.89 -11.01
N PRO A 475 13.01 -8.13 -11.53
CA PRO A 475 12.32 -9.20 -10.83
C PRO A 475 13.19 -9.80 -9.70
N LEU A 476 12.57 -10.06 -8.55
CA LEU A 476 13.16 -10.82 -7.45
C LEU A 476 13.04 -12.32 -7.74
N THR A 477 14.16 -12.97 -8.02
CA THR A 477 14.25 -14.43 -8.14
C THR A 477 14.20 -15.12 -6.77
N LEU A 478 13.13 -14.89 -5.99
CA LEU A 478 12.79 -15.81 -4.91
C LEU A 478 12.13 -17.05 -5.50
N GLN A 479 12.62 -18.24 -5.15
CA GLN A 479 11.93 -19.52 -5.41
C GLN A 479 10.46 -19.39 -5.02
N SER A 480 9.58 -19.22 -6.01
CA SER A 480 8.15 -19.16 -5.79
C SER A 480 7.47 -20.32 -6.52
N PRO A 481 6.55 -21.02 -5.86
CA PRO A 481 5.95 -22.22 -6.42
C PRO A 481 5.09 -21.87 -7.63
N THR A 482 5.19 -22.67 -8.68
CA THR A 482 4.39 -22.65 -9.92
C THR A 482 2.88 -22.91 -9.71
N SER A 483 2.39 -22.90 -8.47
CA SER A 483 1.01 -23.25 -8.12
C SER A 483 0.12 -22.03 -7.89
N GLU A 484 -1.18 -22.15 -8.17
CA GLU A 484 -2.19 -21.11 -7.88
C GLU A 484 -2.15 -20.62 -6.42
N HIS A 485 -1.76 -21.49 -5.47
CA HIS A 485 -1.60 -21.13 -4.06
C HIS A 485 -0.43 -20.17 -3.80
N GLY A 486 0.64 -20.24 -4.61
CA GLY A 486 1.76 -19.30 -4.58
C GLY A 486 1.36 -17.89 -5.00
N LEU A 487 0.50 -17.78 -6.02
CA LEU A 487 -0.05 -16.50 -6.47
C LEU A 487 -0.77 -15.77 -5.34
N PHE A 488 -1.68 -16.48 -4.65
CA PHE A 488 -2.41 -15.89 -3.54
C PHE A 488 -1.50 -15.52 -2.38
N ALA A 489 -0.58 -16.40 -1.97
CA ALA A 489 0.35 -16.07 -0.90
C ALA A 489 1.16 -14.80 -1.21
N ASN A 490 1.62 -14.66 -2.46
CA ASN A 490 2.43 -13.52 -2.89
C ASN A 490 1.60 -12.23 -3.01
N LEU A 491 0.39 -12.32 -3.57
CA LEU A 491 -0.56 -11.22 -3.67
C LEU A 491 -1.02 -10.71 -2.31
N PHE A 492 -1.28 -11.61 -1.36
CA PHE A 492 -1.70 -11.24 0.00
C PHE A 492 -0.51 -10.69 0.82
N GLY A 493 0.71 -11.18 0.57
CA GLY A 493 1.93 -10.64 1.15
C GLY A 493 2.12 -9.15 0.85
N LEU A 494 2.03 -8.74 -0.41
CA LEU A 494 2.12 -7.32 -0.77
C LEU A 494 0.90 -6.50 -0.34
N GLY A 495 -0.30 -7.09 -0.38
CA GLY A 495 -1.50 -6.45 0.16
C GLY A 495 -1.34 -6.03 1.63
N SER A 496 -0.57 -6.78 2.42
CA SER A 496 -0.37 -6.49 3.85
C SER A 496 0.29 -5.13 4.10
N ILE A 497 1.21 -4.69 3.22
CA ILE A 497 1.84 -3.36 3.28
C ILE A 497 0.76 -2.27 3.17
N HIS A 498 -0.20 -2.45 2.26
CA HIS A 498 -1.29 -1.52 2.04
C HIS A 498 -2.27 -1.48 3.23
N ALA A 499 -2.49 -2.61 3.92
CA ALA A 499 -3.25 -2.61 5.17
C ALA A 499 -2.54 -1.79 6.26
N VAL A 500 -1.22 -1.88 6.37
CA VAL A 500 -0.43 -1.09 7.34
C VAL A 500 -0.46 0.41 7.01
N ILE A 501 -0.35 0.78 5.74
CA ILE A 501 -0.50 2.18 5.28
C ILE A 501 -1.91 2.71 5.63
N SER A 502 -2.95 1.90 5.42
CA SER A 502 -4.34 2.27 5.76
C SER A 502 -4.51 2.46 7.28
N ILE A 503 -3.96 1.57 8.10
CA ILE A 503 -3.96 1.70 9.57
C ILE A 503 -3.22 2.96 10.00
N THR A 504 -2.10 3.27 9.35
CA THR A 504 -1.33 4.49 9.59
C THR A 504 -2.17 5.75 9.36
N TYR A 505 -2.98 5.79 8.29
CA TYR A 505 -3.92 6.88 8.08
C TYR A 505 -4.96 7.01 9.21
N LEU A 506 -5.46 5.91 9.77
CA LEU A 506 -6.40 5.99 10.91
C LEU A 506 -5.76 6.73 12.10
N PHE A 507 -4.47 6.50 12.34
CA PHE A 507 -3.72 7.26 13.33
C PHE A 507 -3.60 8.73 12.95
N TYR A 508 -3.14 9.06 11.73
CA TYR A 508 -3.07 10.46 11.27
C TYR A 508 -4.41 11.19 11.41
N ASN A 509 -5.50 10.60 10.91
CA ASN A 509 -6.84 11.17 11.00
C ASN A 509 -7.27 11.36 12.46
N HIS A 510 -6.95 10.39 13.34
CA HIS A 510 -7.24 10.50 14.78
C HIS A 510 -6.44 11.64 15.44
N LEU A 511 -5.14 11.77 15.18
CA LEU A 511 -4.27 12.80 15.75
C LEU A 511 -4.71 14.19 15.27
N PHE A 512 -4.86 14.38 13.95
CA PHE A 512 -5.30 15.65 13.38
C PHE A 512 -6.69 16.06 13.86
N SER A 513 -7.65 15.12 13.92
CA SER A 513 -8.98 15.42 14.44
C SER A 513 -8.96 15.92 15.89
N ARG A 514 -8.08 15.38 16.75
CA ARG A 514 -7.90 15.84 18.13
C ARG A 514 -7.27 17.23 18.20
N MET A 515 -6.23 17.48 17.40
CA MET A 515 -5.59 18.79 17.32
C MET A 515 -6.57 19.86 16.84
N PHE A 516 -7.32 19.59 15.76
CA PHE A 516 -8.33 20.53 15.26
C PHE A 516 -9.46 20.77 16.25
N ALA A 517 -9.91 19.74 16.97
CA ALA A 517 -10.89 19.90 18.04
C ALA A 517 -10.38 20.81 19.16
N ALA A 518 -9.11 20.68 19.55
CA ALA A 518 -8.50 21.55 20.56
C ALA A 518 -8.36 22.99 20.08
N VAL A 519 -7.93 23.20 18.83
CA VAL A 519 -7.82 24.52 18.20
C VAL A 519 -9.18 25.21 18.16
N GLU A 520 -10.20 24.49 17.69
CA GLU A 520 -11.57 24.99 17.62
C GLU A 520 -12.07 25.42 19.01
N LEU A 521 -11.88 24.57 20.02
CA LEU A 521 -12.25 24.90 21.38
C LEU A 521 -11.47 26.12 21.91
N SER A 522 -10.14 26.17 21.72
CA SER A 522 -9.29 27.28 22.20
C SER A 522 -9.65 28.63 21.58
N SER A 523 -10.14 28.64 20.34
CA SER A 523 -10.52 29.88 19.63
C SER A 523 -11.68 30.63 20.30
N TYR A 524 -12.52 29.94 21.07
CA TYR A 524 -13.62 30.55 21.84
C TYR A 524 -13.13 31.35 23.04
N SER A 525 -11.86 31.25 23.44
CA SER A 525 -11.29 32.12 24.48
C SER A 525 -11.13 33.56 24.01
N ARG A 526 -10.74 33.75 22.74
CA ARG A 526 -10.51 35.07 22.14
C ARG A 526 -11.74 35.59 21.42
N THR A 527 -12.38 34.74 20.65
CA THR A 527 -13.46 35.13 19.74
C THR A 527 -14.80 34.59 20.20
N ARG A 528 -15.81 35.46 20.19
CA ARG A 528 -17.21 35.05 20.39
C ARG A 528 -17.75 34.54 19.07
N ALA A 529 -18.06 33.25 18.98
CA ALA A 529 -18.41 32.60 17.73
C ALA A 529 -19.56 31.59 17.91
N PRO A 530 -20.32 31.27 16.85
CA PRO A 530 -21.30 30.18 16.89
C PRO A 530 -20.61 28.82 17.03
N LEU A 531 -21.30 27.86 17.64
CA LEU A 531 -20.83 26.48 17.76
C LEU A 531 -20.97 25.73 16.44
N ARG A 532 -19.96 24.95 16.06
CA ARG A 532 -20.08 24.03 14.94
C ARG A 532 -20.80 22.75 15.39
N VAL A 533 -22.01 22.56 14.90
CA VAL A 533 -22.89 21.45 15.29
C VAL A 533 -23.37 20.68 14.08
N THR A 534 -23.67 19.41 14.29
CA THR A 534 -24.01 18.46 13.23
C THR A 534 -25.48 18.53 12.82
N LEU A 535 -26.32 19.10 13.68
CA LEU A 535 -27.73 19.37 13.45
C LEU A 535 -27.97 20.87 13.60
N PRO A 536 -28.37 21.58 12.52
CA PRO A 536 -28.63 23.01 12.60
C PRO A 536 -29.75 23.27 13.62
N ARG A 537 -29.50 24.18 14.55
CA ARG A 537 -30.48 24.72 15.51
C ARG A 537 -30.59 26.23 15.27
N GLN A 538 -31.74 26.81 15.63
CA GLN A 538 -31.98 28.26 15.45
C GLN A 538 -30.81 29.08 16.02
N GLY A 539 -30.26 30.00 15.21
CA GLY A 539 -29.15 30.88 15.59
C GLY A 539 -27.73 30.33 15.38
N VAL A 540 -27.59 29.08 14.92
CA VAL A 540 -26.28 28.42 14.77
C VAL A 540 -26.01 28.08 13.29
N LEU A 541 -24.92 28.60 12.74
CA LEU A 541 -24.45 28.29 11.38
C LEU A 541 -23.76 26.92 11.35
N ASN A 542 -24.22 26.03 10.48
CA ASN A 542 -23.52 24.78 10.16
C ASN A 542 -22.46 25.08 9.09
N THR A 543 -21.17 24.92 9.38
CA THR A 543 -20.08 25.18 8.40
C THR A 543 -19.60 23.89 7.72
N TYR A 544 -19.18 22.89 8.49
CA TYR A 544 -18.81 21.56 7.97
C TYR A 544 -18.90 20.51 9.09
N TYR A 545 -19.25 19.28 8.71
CA TYR A 545 -19.62 18.20 9.63
C TYR A 545 -18.43 17.51 10.33
N LEU A 546 -17.31 17.28 9.65
CA LEU A 546 -16.17 16.52 10.21
C LEU A 546 -15.30 17.36 11.12
N ALA A 547 -14.72 16.77 12.18
CA ALA A 547 -13.76 17.43 13.08
C ALA A 547 -12.68 18.24 12.32
N MET A 548 -12.17 17.67 11.22
CA MET A 548 -11.17 18.26 10.33
C MET A 548 -11.80 19.10 9.20
N LYS A 549 -11.16 20.21 8.85
CA LYS A 549 -11.57 21.04 7.70
C LYS A 549 -11.40 20.26 6.38
N PRO A 550 -12.30 20.44 5.38
CA PRO A 550 -12.26 19.68 4.13
C PRO A 550 -10.93 19.76 3.37
N TYR A 551 -10.27 20.92 3.36
CA TYR A 551 -9.00 21.09 2.63
C TYR A 551 -7.85 20.29 3.23
N TYR A 552 -7.76 20.20 4.57
CA TYR A 552 -6.75 19.36 5.21
C TYR A 552 -7.06 17.88 4.97
N SER A 553 -8.34 17.51 5.02
CA SER A 553 -8.77 16.13 4.74
C SER A 553 -8.39 15.73 3.31
N LEU A 554 -8.63 16.62 2.34
CA LEU A 554 -8.21 16.42 0.96
C LEU A 554 -6.69 16.25 0.83
N LEU A 555 -5.89 17.10 1.50
CA LEU A 555 -4.43 16.98 1.49
C LEU A 555 -3.97 15.62 2.03
N LEU A 556 -4.58 15.15 3.13
CA LEU A 556 -4.25 13.86 3.73
C LEU A 556 -4.66 12.68 2.81
N ILE A 557 -5.81 12.78 2.14
CA ILE A 557 -6.26 11.79 1.15
C ILE A 557 -5.30 11.76 -0.05
N VAL A 558 -4.89 12.90 -0.60
CA VAL A 558 -3.95 12.97 -1.71
C VAL A 558 -2.60 12.36 -1.32
N ALA A 559 -2.07 12.70 -0.14
CA ALA A 559 -0.84 12.11 0.37
C ALA A 559 -0.97 10.58 0.53
N LEU A 560 -2.12 10.10 1.02
CA LEU A 560 -2.39 8.67 1.17
C LEU A 560 -2.47 7.95 -0.19
N VAL A 561 -3.13 8.54 -1.20
CA VAL A 561 -3.16 8.02 -2.58
C VAL A 561 -1.74 7.92 -3.14
N LEU A 562 -0.91 8.97 -2.95
CA LEU A 562 0.47 8.97 -3.42
C LEU A 562 1.31 7.88 -2.74
N VAL A 563 1.20 7.73 -1.42
CA VAL A 563 1.94 6.67 -0.70
C VAL A 563 1.51 5.30 -1.21
N HIS A 564 0.21 5.00 -1.28
CA HIS A 564 -0.26 3.71 -1.82
C HIS A 564 0.19 3.47 -3.25
N PHE A 565 0.05 4.46 -4.14
CA PHE A 565 0.47 4.33 -5.53
C PHE A 565 1.98 4.07 -5.64
N LEU A 566 2.79 4.88 -4.96
CA LEU A 566 4.25 4.75 -5.01
C LEU A 566 4.73 3.43 -4.38
N THR A 567 4.08 2.93 -3.32
CA THR A 567 4.42 1.62 -2.74
C THR A 567 4.00 0.47 -3.66
N THR A 568 2.88 0.58 -4.39
CA THR A 568 2.52 -0.40 -5.43
C THR A 568 3.54 -0.41 -6.56
N GLN A 569 4.01 0.75 -6.99
CA GLN A 569 5.05 0.83 -8.04
C GLN A 569 6.41 0.34 -7.53
N ALA A 570 6.71 0.59 -6.25
CA ALA A 570 7.93 0.14 -5.59
C ALA A 570 8.01 -1.38 -5.50
N LEU A 571 6.89 -2.03 -5.18
CA LEU A 571 6.77 -3.48 -5.01
C LEU A 571 5.50 -3.95 -5.71
N ASN A 572 5.64 -4.56 -6.88
CA ASN A 572 4.51 -5.08 -7.65
C ASN A 572 4.60 -6.60 -7.83
N VAL A 573 3.46 -7.27 -7.98
CA VAL A 573 3.45 -8.66 -8.45
C VAL A 573 3.63 -8.64 -9.95
N VAL A 574 4.52 -9.50 -10.44
CA VAL A 574 4.75 -9.67 -11.87
C VAL A 574 4.74 -11.15 -12.21
N ALA A 575 3.99 -11.48 -13.25
CA ALA A 575 3.90 -12.84 -13.73
C ALA A 575 4.80 -12.99 -14.96
N LEU A 576 5.83 -13.82 -14.84
CA LEU A 576 6.73 -14.18 -15.93
C LEU A 576 6.09 -15.32 -16.72
N THR A 577 5.70 -15.08 -17.97
CA THR A 577 5.31 -16.12 -18.91
C THR A 577 6.56 -16.62 -19.61
N THR A 578 6.95 -17.85 -19.32
CA THR A 578 8.17 -18.45 -19.87
C THR A 578 7.82 -19.26 -21.12
N TYR A 579 8.47 -18.93 -22.22
CA TYR A 579 8.49 -19.70 -23.45
C TYR A 579 9.71 -20.63 -23.44
N ASP A 580 9.58 -21.81 -24.02
CA ASP A 580 10.72 -22.70 -24.21
C ASP A 580 11.66 -22.17 -25.31
N VAL A 581 12.76 -22.88 -25.52
CA VAL A 581 13.80 -22.53 -26.50
C VAL A 581 13.31 -22.59 -27.95
N MET A 582 12.18 -23.27 -28.21
CA MET A 582 11.49 -23.35 -29.50
C MET A 582 10.42 -22.26 -29.66
N GLY A 583 10.23 -21.40 -28.64
CA GLY A 583 9.23 -20.34 -28.62
C GLY A 583 7.81 -20.81 -28.25
N GLN A 584 7.62 -22.03 -27.75
CA GLN A 584 6.33 -22.53 -27.29
C GLN A 584 6.09 -22.18 -25.82
N TYR A 585 4.82 -22.03 -25.43
CA TYR A 585 4.50 -21.75 -24.03
C TYR A 585 4.94 -22.91 -23.12
N SER A 586 5.78 -22.62 -22.13
CA SER A 586 6.29 -23.59 -21.18
C SER A 586 5.52 -23.52 -19.87
N HIS A 587 5.67 -22.42 -19.14
CA HIS A 587 5.04 -22.25 -17.83
C HIS A 587 5.03 -20.78 -17.40
N GLN A 588 4.17 -20.46 -16.41
CA GLN A 588 4.11 -19.14 -15.81
C GLN A 588 4.64 -19.18 -14.37
N ARG A 589 5.46 -18.20 -14.00
CA ARG A 589 5.95 -18.01 -12.63
C ARG A 589 5.56 -16.64 -12.11
N ILE A 590 5.43 -16.52 -10.80
CA ILE A 590 5.05 -15.25 -10.17
C ILE A 590 6.21 -14.75 -9.32
N THR A 591 6.75 -13.61 -9.71
CA THR A 591 7.83 -12.92 -9.03
C THR A 591 7.32 -11.58 -8.49
N TYR A 592 8.20 -10.90 -7.78
CA TYR A 592 8.02 -9.52 -7.36
C TYR A 592 8.89 -8.62 -8.20
N GLY A 593 8.33 -7.51 -8.66
CA GLY A 593 9.09 -6.43 -9.24
C GLY A 593 9.46 -5.39 -8.20
N ILE A 594 10.70 -4.90 -8.26
CA ILE A 594 11.12 -3.73 -7.50
C ILE A 594 11.34 -2.53 -8.42
N SER A 595 10.86 -1.37 -7.99
CA SER A 595 11.26 -0.06 -8.52
C SER A 595 11.89 0.78 -7.40
N PRO A 596 13.24 0.86 -7.34
CA PRO A 596 13.93 1.63 -6.31
C PRO A 596 13.55 3.11 -6.29
N SER A 597 13.38 3.72 -7.47
CA SER A 597 12.97 5.12 -7.61
C SER A 597 11.59 5.39 -6.99
N SER A 598 10.64 4.47 -7.18
CA SER A 598 9.30 4.56 -6.59
C SER A 598 9.34 4.36 -5.07
N ALA A 599 10.19 3.43 -4.60
CA ALA A 599 10.39 3.17 -3.18
C ALA A 599 10.96 4.40 -2.45
N ILE A 600 12.00 5.02 -3.02
CA ILE A 600 12.60 6.26 -2.50
C ILE A 600 11.55 7.38 -2.49
N SER A 601 10.77 7.52 -3.57
CA SER A 601 9.71 8.53 -3.65
C SER A 601 8.64 8.32 -2.57
N ALA A 602 8.24 7.08 -2.30
CA ALA A 602 7.31 6.76 -1.22
C ALA A 602 7.87 7.14 0.16
N LEU A 603 9.16 6.86 0.41
CA LEU A 603 9.86 7.24 1.64
C LEU A 603 9.92 8.76 1.81
N VAL A 604 10.18 9.52 0.74
CA VAL A 604 10.18 10.99 0.76
C VAL A 604 8.80 11.53 1.12
N VAL A 605 7.72 11.02 0.51
CA VAL A 605 6.36 11.45 0.85
C VAL A 605 6.03 11.10 2.31
N GLY A 606 6.38 9.90 2.77
CA GLY A 606 6.21 9.48 4.17
C GLY A 606 6.98 10.38 5.15
N PHE A 607 8.22 10.76 4.82
CA PHE A 607 9.03 11.68 5.61
C PHE A 607 8.43 13.09 5.67
N ILE A 608 7.90 13.61 4.55
CA ILE A 608 7.19 14.88 4.51
C ILE A 608 5.96 14.84 5.42
N MET A 609 5.18 13.76 5.39
CA MET A 609 4.03 13.58 6.29
C MET A 609 4.44 13.59 7.78
N LEU A 610 5.55 12.93 8.13
CA LEU A 610 6.10 12.96 9.48
C LEU A 610 6.56 14.37 9.89
N CYS A 611 7.26 15.08 9.01
CA CYS A 611 7.69 16.46 9.26
C CYS A 611 6.50 17.40 9.44
N ALA A 612 5.47 17.26 8.61
CA ALA A 612 4.23 18.03 8.70
C ALA A 612 3.50 17.76 10.03
N LEU A 613 3.48 16.50 10.49
CA LEU A 613 2.94 16.14 11.80
C LEU A 613 3.78 16.75 12.92
N ALA A 614 5.10 16.56 12.92
CA ALA A 614 6.00 17.13 13.93
C ALA A 614 5.86 18.66 14.03
N PHE A 615 5.77 19.35 12.90
CA PHE A 615 5.51 20.78 12.86
C PHE A 615 4.12 21.15 13.40
N ALA A 616 3.08 20.39 13.03
CA ALA A 616 1.73 20.62 13.53
C ALA A 616 1.66 20.50 15.05
N LEU A 617 2.37 19.54 15.65
CA LEU A 617 2.43 19.29 17.09
C LEU A 617 2.98 20.47 17.89
N GLU A 618 3.91 21.22 17.32
CA GLU A 618 4.57 22.36 17.97
C GLU A 618 3.83 23.69 17.73
N ARG A 619 2.73 23.71 16.96
CA ARG A 619 1.96 24.94 16.75
C ARG A 619 1.32 25.40 18.07
N LYS A 620 1.30 26.72 18.29
CA LYS A 620 0.68 27.33 19.47
C LYS A 620 -0.85 27.24 19.40
N LEU A 621 -1.46 27.01 20.56
CA LEU A 621 -2.88 27.17 20.86
C LEU A 621 -3.09 28.53 21.55
N ASP A 622 -4.33 29.02 21.51
CA ASP A 622 -4.70 30.18 22.30
C ASP A 622 -4.65 29.85 23.81
N ASP A 623 -4.15 30.79 24.60
CA ASP A 623 -3.79 30.65 26.01
C ASP A 623 -4.93 30.95 26.99
N GLY A 624 -6.01 31.59 26.53
CA GLY A 624 -7.14 31.99 27.38
C GLY A 624 -8.07 30.85 27.81
N MET A 625 -7.74 29.58 27.52
CA MET A 625 -8.53 28.43 27.95
C MET A 625 -7.67 27.19 28.19
N PRO A 626 -7.95 26.38 29.23
CA PRO A 626 -7.32 25.07 29.39
C PRO A 626 -7.64 24.12 28.23
N VAL A 627 -6.68 23.28 27.85
CA VAL A 627 -6.84 22.34 26.73
C VAL A 627 -7.78 21.20 27.11
N LEU A 628 -9.02 21.27 26.62
CA LEU A 628 -10.06 20.24 26.79
C LEU A 628 -9.88 19.06 25.83
N GLY A 629 -9.43 19.34 24.60
CA GLY A 629 -9.33 18.37 23.52
C GLY A 629 -10.67 17.68 23.24
N THR A 630 -10.67 16.35 23.26
CA THR A 630 -11.85 15.53 22.95
C THR A 630 -12.45 14.85 24.18
N CYS A 631 -12.02 15.23 25.39
CA CYS A 631 -12.45 14.60 26.62
C CYS A 631 -13.87 15.04 27.01
N SER A 632 -14.83 14.12 26.96
CA SER A 632 -16.23 14.42 27.30
C SER A 632 -16.40 15.03 28.69
N MET A 633 -15.61 14.58 29.66
CA MET A 633 -15.70 15.04 31.05
C MET A 633 -15.10 16.44 31.24
N ALA A 634 -13.99 16.74 30.56
CA ALA A 634 -13.40 18.09 30.58
C ALA A 634 -14.33 19.10 29.89
N ILE A 635 -14.91 18.74 28.74
CA ILE A 635 -15.88 19.58 28.03
C ILE A 635 -17.12 19.83 28.91
N SER A 636 -17.63 18.78 29.57
CA SER A 636 -18.75 18.90 30.49
C SER A 636 -18.44 19.84 31.67
N ALA A 637 -17.27 19.68 32.29
CA ALA A 637 -16.83 20.53 33.40
C ALA A 637 -16.75 22.01 32.99
N ALA A 638 -16.36 22.31 31.75
CA ALA A 638 -16.30 23.66 31.20
C ALA A 638 -17.67 24.30 30.93
N CYS A 639 -18.77 23.54 30.96
CA CYS A 639 -20.12 24.02 30.63
C CYS A 639 -21.01 24.36 31.85
N HIS A 640 -20.53 24.16 33.09
CA HIS A 640 -21.34 24.29 34.32
C HIS A 640 -21.48 25.71 34.89
N VAL A 641 -21.22 26.75 34.08
CA VAL A 641 -21.16 28.13 34.58
C VAL A 641 -22.48 28.89 34.44
N ASP A 642 -23.25 28.66 33.38
CA ASP A 642 -24.52 29.35 33.14
C ASP A 642 -25.72 28.47 33.50
N SER A 643 -26.33 28.71 34.67
CA SER A 643 -27.56 28.04 35.11
C SER A 643 -28.85 28.70 34.57
N GLY A 644 -28.71 29.74 33.73
CA GLY A 644 -29.84 30.37 33.01
C GLY A 644 -30.18 29.62 31.72
N ARG A 645 -31.44 29.74 31.24
CA ARG A 645 -31.88 29.17 29.94
C ARG A 645 -30.94 29.63 28.82
N ALA A 646 -29.94 28.81 28.48
CA ALA A 646 -28.98 29.07 27.42
C ALA A 646 -29.72 29.13 26.07
N THR A 647 -29.91 30.33 25.55
CA THR A 647 -30.24 30.52 24.14
C THR A 647 -29.01 30.12 23.32
N LEU A 648 -29.20 29.32 22.27
CA LEU A 648 -28.14 28.77 21.38
C LEU A 648 -27.53 29.85 20.48
N GLY A 649 -27.10 30.97 21.06
CA GLY A 649 -26.38 32.04 20.39
C GLY A 649 -24.87 31.80 20.36
N PRO A 650 -24.09 32.78 19.84
CA PRO A 650 -22.63 32.75 19.87
C PRO A 650 -22.09 32.65 21.30
N VAL A 651 -21.14 31.74 21.52
CA VAL A 651 -20.52 31.48 22.82
C VAL A 651 -19.10 32.04 22.89
N LYS A 652 -18.66 32.38 24.10
CA LYS A 652 -17.26 32.71 24.44
C LYS A 652 -16.88 31.95 25.70
N TYR A 653 -15.62 31.54 25.83
CA TYR A 653 -15.07 30.99 27.07
C TYR A 653 -14.45 32.11 27.90
N GLY A 654 -14.80 32.21 29.18
CA GLY A 654 -14.20 33.17 30.08
C GLY A 654 -14.85 33.15 31.46
N LYS A 655 -14.58 34.18 32.27
CA LYS A 655 -15.06 34.28 33.65
C LYS A 655 -16.46 34.89 33.70
N ASP A 656 -17.40 34.21 34.33
CA ASP A 656 -18.72 34.77 34.61
C ASP A 656 -18.62 35.77 35.77
N GLU A 657 -19.04 37.01 35.51
CA GLU A 657 -19.01 38.09 36.49
C GLU A 657 -19.93 37.85 37.70
N ARG A 658 -20.98 37.02 37.54
CA ARG A 658 -21.95 36.75 38.61
C ARG A 658 -21.48 35.66 39.56
N THR A 659 -20.91 34.59 39.02
CA THR A 659 -20.52 33.42 39.80
C THR A 659 -19.01 33.35 40.07
N GLY A 660 -18.21 34.17 39.38
CA GLY A 660 -16.75 34.14 39.41
C GLY A 660 -16.13 32.88 38.79
N LYS A 661 -16.93 31.97 38.23
CA LYS A 661 -16.49 30.71 37.63
C LYS A 661 -16.13 30.89 36.16
N THR A 662 -15.14 30.14 35.68
CA THR A 662 -14.69 30.16 34.28
C THR A 662 -15.31 29.04 33.46
N GLY A 663 -15.89 29.35 32.31
CA GLY A 663 -16.54 28.37 31.44
C GLY A 663 -17.12 28.96 30.16
N PHE A 664 -17.87 28.14 29.41
CA PHE A 664 -18.61 28.59 28.24
C PHE A 664 -19.85 29.41 28.62
N LEU A 665 -19.99 30.58 28.01
CA LEU A 665 -21.02 31.56 28.32
C LEU A 665 -21.73 32.06 27.05
N CYS A 666 -23.04 32.26 27.15
CA CYS A 666 -23.87 32.87 26.10
C CYS A 666 -24.05 34.39 26.26
N ARG A 667 -23.44 35.02 27.27
CA ARG A 667 -23.50 36.47 27.55
C ARG A 667 -22.14 37.14 27.32
N GLU A 668 -22.07 38.46 27.40
CA GLU A 668 -20.77 39.16 27.39
C GLU A 668 -19.91 38.72 28.56
N VAL A 669 -18.59 38.63 28.34
CA VAL A 669 -17.63 38.03 29.27
C VAL A 669 -16.40 38.94 29.34
N SER A 670 -15.92 39.20 30.55
CA SER A 670 -14.60 39.79 30.82
C SER A 670 -13.47 38.80 30.47
N GLU A 671 -12.27 39.30 30.15
CA GLU A 671 -11.13 38.43 29.83
C GLU A 671 -10.79 37.48 31.01
N PRO A 672 -10.41 36.21 30.73
CA PRO A 672 -10.21 35.17 31.73
C PRO A 672 -9.05 35.40 32.70
#